data_AF-A0AAZ3SEM3-F1
#
_entry.id   AF-A0AAZ3SEM3-F1
#
_cell.length_a   1.000
_cell.length_b   1.000
_cell.length_c   1.000
_cell.angle_alpha   90.00
_cell.angle_beta   90.00
_cell.angle_gamma   90.00
#
_symmetry.space_group_name_H-M   'P 1'
#
loop_
_entity.id
_entity.type
_entity.pdbx_description
1 polymer ?
#
loop_
_entity_poly.entity_id
_entity_poly.type
_entity_poly.pdbx_seq_one_letter_code
_entity_poly.pdbx_strand_id
1 'polypeptide(L)'
;MIGLKYNVSLPMAAGALLVGIPYSISLVAQWMYGWPNKPGYKKYIEALKPRRIYCLTRAVLEMLKYFQYGKLYFQWKSWYKQCNENHKHYEKGITFGRRSNRLDLYYSPTVAQPGSEQVPVVVFIYGGGWGSGERSIYCLLAMQMAKELSATVICPDYCTYPKGNVLCMVQDIADCLVWARENGHKFNFDKDNIVLMGHSAGAHLAALTVLFMVEGRDELFIEAKKQTEITMAIRGVTGLSGVYNIMDHYEHEQMRAVEYVSTMHKAMNGLENFPYYSPTHLLKEFSEEQLKRLPPFCLLHGTSDIIVPVESSQRFSELLTSLSIKVSLYLMPKMDHTEIVTDLMATDRHFYNTVYSCIKQEYSKFIGQEADGEDRLGLPGEAGGDGEYKADTPSVPPSTADNTPQFLKEAVEGLNPRWKNCCIRGVLSMAMISGFFMMIYLGPIMLIVVVMTIQIKCFQEIIDIGYRVYHSYELPWFRTLSWYFLVCVNYFFYGETLAEYFGALVQREEPLQFLVRYHRFISFAVYLAGFCMFVLSLVKKHYRLQFYMFAWTHVTLLIVVTQSHLVIQNLFEGMIWFLVPVSIVICNDIMAYLFGFFFGRTPLIKLSPKKTWEGFIGGFFGTLVFGFILAYLLAQFQYFVCPVEYNSETNRFTAECEPSDIFVMHEYTLPFTVQSILRWKTVTIYPYQIHSVALSTFGSLIGPFGGFFASGFKRAFKIKDFADTIPGHGGIMDRFDCQYLMATFTHVYIASFIRGPNPSKVLQQLLVLQPEQQLSIFNAMRDRLRDRGILPPAATEAM
;
A
#
# COMPACT_ATOMS: atom_id res chain seq x y z
N MET A 1 1.09 -26.82 29.96
CA MET A 1 1.11 -25.35 29.85
C MET A 1 2.53 -24.89 29.60
N ILE A 2 2.95 -24.80 28.33
CA ILE A 2 4.26 -24.29 27.94
C ILE A 2 4.01 -22.89 27.37
N GLY A 3 4.47 -21.87 28.10
CA GLY A 3 4.29 -20.48 27.74
C GLY A 3 5.09 -20.13 26.50
N LEU A 4 4.42 -19.97 25.37
CA LEU A 4 4.88 -19.16 24.26
C LEU A 4 4.95 -17.69 24.74
N LYS A 5 6.08 -17.28 25.32
CA LYS A 5 6.43 -15.86 25.42
C LYS A 5 7.13 -15.45 24.12
N TYR A 6 6.36 -15.28 23.05
CA TYR A 6 6.82 -14.49 21.90
C TYR A 6 6.77 -13.02 22.30
N ASN A 7 7.89 -12.50 22.81
CA ASN A 7 8.11 -11.06 22.80
C ASN A 7 8.41 -10.68 21.35
N VAL A 8 7.37 -10.47 20.55
CA VAL A 8 7.49 -9.73 19.29
C VAL A 8 8.15 -8.40 19.67
N SER A 9 9.34 -8.13 19.14
CA SER A 9 10.06 -6.91 19.47
C SER A 9 9.14 -5.72 19.15
N LEU A 10 9.07 -4.74 20.06
CA LEU A 10 8.26 -3.54 19.87
C LEU A 10 8.46 -2.90 18.48
N PRO A 11 9.68 -2.90 17.88
CA PRO A 11 9.90 -2.44 16.51
C PRO A 11 9.21 -3.28 15.43
N MET A 12 9.13 -4.62 15.58
CA MET A 12 8.42 -5.48 14.64
C MET A 12 6.91 -5.29 14.72
N ALA A 13 6.36 -5.19 15.93
CA ALA A 13 4.94 -4.88 16.12
C ALA A 13 4.62 -3.49 15.55
N ALA A 14 5.47 -2.49 15.82
CA ALA A 14 5.33 -1.15 15.27
C ALA A 14 5.46 -1.13 13.74
N GLY A 15 6.41 -1.86 13.15
CA GLY A 15 6.57 -1.97 11.70
C GLY A 15 5.37 -2.62 11.02
N ALA A 16 4.84 -3.71 11.58
CA ALA A 16 3.64 -4.37 11.06
C ALA A 16 2.39 -3.46 11.17
N LEU A 17 2.21 -2.78 12.30
CA LEU A 17 1.04 -1.92 12.56
C LEU A 17 1.09 -0.58 11.83
N LEU A 18 2.25 0.07 11.76
CA LEU A 18 2.40 1.41 11.18
C LEU A 18 2.72 1.38 9.68
N VAL A 19 3.29 0.29 9.17
CA VAL A 19 3.70 0.17 7.77
C VAL A 19 2.99 -1.00 7.08
N GLY A 20 3.09 -2.21 7.61
CA GLY A 20 2.55 -3.42 6.97
C GLY A 20 1.05 -3.34 6.67
N ILE A 21 0.24 -3.08 7.70
CA ILE A 21 -1.23 -3.04 7.59
C ILE A 21 -1.70 -1.84 6.75
N PRO A 22 -1.27 -0.59 7.00
CA PRO A 22 -1.74 0.57 6.23
C PRO A 22 -1.41 0.46 4.74
N TYR A 23 -0.20 0.01 4.39
CA TYR A 23 0.20 -0.16 3.00
C TYR A 23 -0.59 -1.30 2.33
N SER A 24 -0.85 -2.39 3.04
CA SER A 24 -1.67 -3.50 2.53
C SER A 24 -3.11 -3.05 2.24
N ILE A 25 -3.73 -2.32 3.18
CA ILE A 25 -5.08 -1.77 3.00
C ILE A 25 -5.12 -0.82 1.80
N SER A 26 -4.17 0.12 1.70
CA SER A 26 -4.07 1.07 0.60
C SER A 26 -3.93 0.36 -0.75
N LEU A 27 -3.02 -0.63 -0.84
CA LEU A 27 -2.79 -1.39 -2.06
C LEU A 27 -4.02 -2.21 -2.49
N VAL A 28 -4.69 -2.89 -1.56
CA VAL A 28 -5.88 -3.70 -1.85
C VAL A 28 -7.06 -2.82 -2.27
N ALA A 29 -7.35 -1.75 -1.52
CA ALA A 29 -8.44 -0.83 -1.85
C ALA A 29 -8.24 -0.20 -3.23
N GLN A 30 -7.00 0.22 -3.53
CA GLN A 30 -6.68 0.79 -4.83
C GLN A 30 -6.66 -0.29 -5.92
N TRP A 31 -6.26 -1.54 -5.64
CA TRP A 31 -6.34 -2.64 -6.59
C TRP A 31 -7.79 -2.96 -7.00
N MET A 32 -8.69 -3.11 -6.02
CA MET A 32 -10.09 -3.46 -6.24
C MET A 32 -10.90 -2.33 -6.89
N TYR A 33 -10.72 -1.09 -6.42
CA TYR A 33 -11.61 0.02 -6.77
C TYR A 33 -10.91 1.16 -7.52
N GLY A 34 -9.57 1.21 -7.49
CA GLY A 34 -8.77 2.29 -8.09
C GLY A 34 -8.84 2.31 -9.61
N TRP A 35 -8.84 3.53 -10.16
CA TRP A 35 -9.12 3.83 -11.56
C TRP A 35 -8.06 3.23 -12.53
N PRO A 36 -8.41 2.28 -13.40
CA PRO A 36 -7.40 1.59 -14.19
C PRO A 36 -6.63 2.49 -15.20
N ASN A 37 -7.21 3.59 -15.71
CA ASN A 37 -6.72 4.24 -16.94
C ASN A 37 -6.79 5.80 -17.01
N LYS A 38 -6.83 6.57 -15.90
CA LYS A 38 -6.81 8.05 -16.02
C LYS A 38 -5.42 8.56 -16.49
N PRO A 39 -5.36 9.49 -17.45
CA PRO A 39 -4.11 10.18 -17.80
C PRO A 39 -3.45 10.79 -16.55
N GLY A 40 -2.17 10.49 -16.32
CA GLY A 40 -1.42 10.94 -15.14
C GLY A 40 -1.66 10.13 -13.85
N TYR A 41 -2.72 9.32 -13.76
CA TYR A 41 -2.97 8.46 -12.60
C TYR A 41 -2.18 7.15 -12.71
N LYS A 42 -1.19 6.99 -11.83
CA LYS A 42 -0.41 5.76 -11.72
C LYS A 42 -0.89 4.98 -10.49
N LYS A 43 -1.88 4.11 -10.71
CA LYS A 43 -2.60 3.31 -9.69
C LYS A 43 -1.76 2.87 -8.50
N TYR A 44 -0.58 2.27 -8.74
CA TYR A 44 0.30 1.79 -7.67
C TYR A 44 1.27 2.84 -7.10
N ILE A 45 1.60 3.91 -7.84
CA ILE A 45 2.45 5.00 -7.33
C ILE A 45 1.65 5.88 -6.38
N GLU A 46 0.38 6.16 -6.72
CA GLU A 46 -0.52 6.87 -5.82
C GLU A 46 -0.77 6.05 -4.54
N ALA A 47 -0.91 4.72 -4.64
CA ALA A 47 -1.08 3.82 -3.49
C ALA A 47 0.09 3.82 -2.51
N LEU A 48 1.29 4.22 -2.96
CA LEU A 48 2.52 4.25 -2.16
C LEU A 48 2.82 5.64 -1.57
N LYS A 49 2.00 6.66 -1.82
CA LYS A 49 2.19 7.99 -1.23
C LYS A 49 1.82 7.96 0.27
N PRO A 50 2.75 8.31 1.19
CA PRO A 50 2.51 8.19 2.64
C PRO A 50 1.25 8.90 3.14
N ARG A 51 1.00 10.13 2.67
CA ARG A 51 -0.21 10.90 3.01
C ARG A 51 -1.48 10.17 2.61
N ARG A 52 -1.52 9.59 1.41
CA ARG A 52 -2.69 8.86 0.91
C ARG A 52 -2.93 7.58 1.69
N ILE A 53 -1.86 6.85 1.98
CA ILE A 53 -1.94 5.62 2.78
C ILE A 53 -2.57 5.90 4.13
N TYR A 54 -2.10 6.94 4.82
CA TYR A 54 -2.64 7.33 6.11
C TYR A 54 -4.13 7.70 6.01
N CYS A 55 -4.49 8.60 5.08
CA CYS A 55 -5.88 9.03 4.91
C CYS A 55 -6.82 7.89 4.50
N LEU A 56 -6.41 7.05 3.54
CA LEU A 56 -7.19 5.91 3.05
C LEU A 56 -7.31 4.81 4.11
N THR A 57 -6.24 4.53 4.86
CA THR A 57 -6.29 3.57 5.98
C THR A 57 -7.26 4.07 7.05
N ARG A 58 -7.20 5.36 7.39
CA ARG A 58 -8.16 5.96 8.34
C ARG A 58 -9.60 5.84 7.83
N ALA A 59 -9.84 6.12 6.55
CA ALA A 59 -11.17 5.96 5.94
C ALA A 59 -11.68 4.51 5.98
N VAL A 60 -10.81 3.52 5.75
CA VAL A 60 -11.16 2.10 5.85
C VAL A 60 -11.44 1.70 7.31
N LEU A 61 -10.63 2.15 8.27
CA LEU A 61 -10.87 1.92 9.69
C LEU A 61 -12.19 2.56 10.15
N GLU A 62 -12.54 3.74 9.61
CA GLU A 62 -13.85 4.37 9.83
C GLU A 62 -14.99 3.49 9.30
N MET A 63 -14.84 2.85 8.13
CA MET A 63 -15.85 1.90 7.61
C MET A 63 -15.99 0.65 8.49
N LEU A 64 -14.96 0.22 9.22
CA LEU A 64 -15.08 -0.91 10.14
C LEU A 64 -16.06 -0.61 11.29
N LYS A 65 -16.33 0.66 11.62
CA LYS A 65 -17.37 1.00 12.61
C LYS A 65 -18.75 0.49 12.20
N TYR A 66 -19.01 0.34 10.90
CA TYR A 66 -20.29 -0.17 10.39
C TYR A 66 -20.57 -1.64 10.75
N PHE A 67 -19.57 -2.40 11.21
CA PHE A 67 -19.80 -3.74 11.77
C PHE A 67 -20.74 -3.71 12.99
N GLN A 68 -20.86 -2.58 13.69
CA GLN A 68 -21.82 -2.41 14.79
C GLN A 68 -23.28 -2.59 14.35
N TYR A 69 -23.58 -2.40 13.06
CA TYR A 69 -24.91 -2.57 12.48
C TYR A 69 -25.18 -4.00 11.99
N GLY A 70 -24.32 -4.97 12.35
CA GLY A 70 -24.49 -6.37 11.97
C GLY A 70 -25.85 -6.97 12.38
N LYS A 71 -26.40 -6.57 13.55
CA LYS A 71 -27.74 -6.99 13.98
C LYS A 71 -28.83 -6.52 13.00
N LEU A 72 -28.79 -5.24 12.61
CA LEU A 72 -29.71 -4.69 11.61
C LEU A 72 -29.55 -5.36 10.26
N TYR A 73 -28.31 -5.67 9.86
CA TYR A 73 -28.04 -6.39 8.62
C TYR A 73 -28.82 -7.71 8.54
N PHE A 74 -28.76 -8.52 9.61
CA PHE A 74 -29.51 -9.76 9.67
C PHE A 74 -31.02 -9.54 9.74
N GLN A 75 -31.48 -8.50 10.46
CA GLN A 75 -32.90 -8.17 10.58
C GLN A 75 -33.53 -7.84 9.22
N TRP A 76 -32.97 -6.87 8.47
CA TRP A 76 -33.56 -6.47 7.19
C TRP A 76 -33.46 -7.60 6.16
N LYS A 77 -32.36 -8.35 6.13
CA LYS A 77 -32.17 -9.45 5.18
C LYS A 77 -33.11 -10.62 5.45
N SER A 78 -33.31 -10.97 6.73
CA SER A 78 -34.31 -11.96 7.14
C SER A 78 -35.71 -11.51 6.76
N TRP A 79 -36.05 -10.25 7.10
CA TRP A 79 -37.35 -9.67 6.79
C TRP A 79 -37.63 -9.68 5.29
N TYR A 80 -36.68 -9.22 4.46
CA TYR A 80 -36.89 -9.11 3.03
C TYR A 80 -37.13 -10.48 2.37
N LYS A 81 -36.43 -11.52 2.84
CA LYS A 81 -36.52 -12.91 2.32
C LYS A 81 -37.79 -13.66 2.76
N GLN A 82 -38.24 -13.48 4.00
CA GLN A 82 -39.39 -14.23 4.56
C GLN A 82 -40.75 -13.68 4.10
N CYS A 83 -40.81 -12.39 3.76
CA CYS A 83 -42.04 -11.65 3.49
C CYS A 83 -42.56 -11.82 2.04
N ASN A 84 -42.76 -13.05 1.56
CA ASN A 84 -43.44 -13.29 0.25
C ASN A 84 -44.96 -13.49 0.38
N GLU A 85 -45.52 -13.46 1.60
CA GLU A 85 -46.89 -13.92 1.85
C GLU A 85 -47.91 -12.82 2.24
N ASN A 86 -47.48 -11.58 2.53
CA ASN A 86 -48.35 -10.56 3.16
C ASN A 86 -48.60 -9.30 2.29
N HIS A 87 -49.36 -9.47 1.20
CA HIS A 87 -49.70 -8.42 0.20
C HIS A 87 -50.53 -7.24 0.74
N LYS A 88 -50.98 -7.26 2.00
CA LYS A 88 -51.81 -6.18 2.59
C LYS A 88 -51.02 -4.93 2.95
N HIS A 89 -49.71 -5.03 3.20
CA HIS A 89 -48.90 -3.93 3.72
C HIS A 89 -47.71 -3.57 2.84
N TYR A 90 -47.37 -4.40 1.86
CA TYR A 90 -46.32 -4.11 0.89
C TYR A 90 -46.51 -4.96 -0.37
N GLU A 91 -46.00 -4.44 -1.48
CA GLU A 91 -45.87 -5.18 -2.75
C GLU A 91 -44.44 -5.05 -3.25
N LYS A 92 -43.80 -6.19 -3.58
CA LYS A 92 -42.37 -6.23 -3.93
C LYS A 92 -42.16 -6.55 -5.40
N GLY A 93 -41.09 -6.00 -5.97
CA GLY A 93 -40.57 -6.40 -7.27
C GLY A 93 -41.46 -6.01 -8.45
N ILE A 94 -42.24 -4.93 -8.33
CA ILE A 94 -43.05 -4.39 -9.42
C ILE A 94 -42.12 -3.86 -10.50
N THR A 95 -42.32 -4.28 -11.76
CA THR A 95 -41.53 -3.78 -12.88
C THR A 95 -41.99 -2.38 -13.30
N PHE A 96 -41.05 -1.46 -13.47
CA PHE A 96 -41.32 -0.12 -13.95
C PHE A 96 -40.21 0.40 -14.88
N GLY A 97 -40.53 1.48 -15.59
CA GLY A 97 -39.59 2.23 -16.42
C GLY A 97 -39.09 1.48 -17.65
N ARG A 98 -38.38 2.20 -18.52
CA ARG A 98 -37.91 1.67 -19.81
C ARG A 98 -36.85 0.58 -19.70
N ARG A 99 -36.12 0.54 -18.57
CA ARG A 99 -35.08 -0.48 -18.30
C ARG A 99 -35.62 -1.70 -17.56
N SER A 100 -36.93 -1.78 -17.34
CA SER A 100 -37.55 -2.86 -16.56
C SER A 100 -36.94 -3.02 -15.15
N ASN A 101 -36.64 -1.90 -14.49
CA ASN A 101 -36.19 -1.88 -13.10
C ASN A 101 -37.33 -2.32 -12.17
N ARG A 102 -37.00 -2.54 -10.90
CA ARG A 102 -37.93 -3.04 -9.89
C ARG A 102 -38.15 -1.98 -8.82
N LEU A 103 -39.39 -1.85 -8.36
CA LEU A 103 -39.73 -1.05 -7.18
C LEU A 103 -40.50 -1.88 -6.18
N ASP A 104 -40.46 -1.44 -4.91
CA ASP A 104 -41.29 -1.95 -3.84
C ASP A 104 -42.22 -0.84 -3.33
N LEU A 105 -43.47 -1.19 -3.05
CA LEU A 105 -44.48 -0.34 -2.41
C LEU A 105 -44.66 -0.77 -0.96
N TYR A 106 -44.77 0.21 -0.06
CA TYR A 106 -45.05 0.01 1.36
C TYR A 106 -46.24 0.88 1.76
N TYR A 107 -47.26 0.25 2.33
CA TYR A 107 -48.50 0.91 2.73
C TYR A 107 -48.52 1.15 4.24
N SER A 108 -49.15 2.24 4.66
CA SER A 108 -49.38 2.49 6.08
C SER A 108 -50.33 1.43 6.66
N PRO A 109 -49.97 0.75 7.78
CA PRO A 109 -50.84 -0.20 8.45
C PRO A 109 -52.16 0.42 8.95
N THR A 110 -52.15 1.74 9.16
CA THR A 110 -53.27 2.50 9.73
C THR A 110 -54.36 2.84 8.71
N VAL A 111 -54.08 2.68 7.41
CA VAL A 111 -54.94 3.11 6.28
C VAL A 111 -55.76 1.94 5.70
N ALA A 112 -55.62 0.73 6.25
CA ALA A 112 -56.22 -0.50 5.72
C ALA A 112 -57.74 -0.65 5.95
N GLN A 113 -58.56 0.34 5.58
CA GLN A 113 -60.01 0.19 5.44
C GLN A 113 -60.44 0.38 3.97
N PRO A 114 -61.26 -0.53 3.41
CA PRO A 114 -61.82 -0.36 2.06
C PRO A 114 -62.69 0.91 2.01
N GLY A 115 -62.33 1.86 1.15
CA GLY A 115 -62.99 3.17 1.02
C GLY A 115 -62.22 4.36 1.61
N SER A 116 -60.98 4.16 2.08
CA SER A 116 -60.12 5.25 2.57
C SER A 116 -59.77 6.25 1.45
N GLU A 117 -59.71 7.54 1.79
CA GLU A 117 -59.16 8.58 0.92
C GLU A 117 -57.75 8.21 0.41
N GLN A 118 -57.44 8.64 -0.82
CA GLN A 118 -56.10 8.46 -1.38
C GLN A 118 -55.08 9.18 -0.50
N VAL A 119 -54.06 8.44 -0.05
CA VAL A 119 -52.99 9.02 0.79
C VAL A 119 -51.84 9.55 -0.07
N PRO A 120 -51.14 10.61 0.37
CA PRO A 120 -49.97 11.11 -0.35
C PRO A 120 -48.89 10.04 -0.51
N VAL A 121 -48.03 10.24 -1.50
CA VAL A 121 -46.98 9.29 -1.86
C VAL A 121 -45.60 9.86 -1.60
N VAL A 122 -44.76 9.07 -0.96
CA VAL A 122 -43.34 9.36 -0.73
C VAL A 122 -42.51 8.46 -1.64
N VAL A 123 -41.70 9.05 -2.51
CA VAL A 123 -40.73 8.28 -3.31
C VAL A 123 -39.37 8.40 -2.64
N PHE A 124 -38.91 7.29 -2.03
CA PHE A 124 -37.66 7.23 -1.31
C PHE A 124 -36.52 6.67 -2.19
N ILE A 125 -35.55 7.52 -2.50
CA ILE A 125 -34.40 7.24 -3.36
C ILE A 125 -33.21 6.89 -2.48
N TYR A 126 -32.78 5.64 -2.53
CA TYR A 126 -31.68 5.15 -1.70
C TYR A 126 -30.31 5.74 -2.10
N GLY A 127 -29.37 5.73 -1.15
CA GLY A 127 -27.98 6.14 -1.36
C GLY A 127 -27.04 4.98 -1.75
N GLY A 128 -25.74 5.23 -1.76
CA GLY A 128 -24.74 4.20 -2.10
C GLY A 128 -23.62 4.68 -3.04
N GLY A 129 -23.31 5.97 -3.00
CA GLY A 129 -22.19 6.56 -3.76
C GLY A 129 -22.29 6.35 -5.27
N TRP A 130 -23.50 6.32 -5.85
CA TRP A 130 -23.74 6.14 -7.30
C TRP A 130 -23.27 4.79 -7.89
N GLY A 131 -22.71 3.89 -7.09
CA GLY A 131 -22.14 2.62 -7.56
C GLY A 131 -22.58 1.38 -6.79
N SER A 132 -23.40 1.55 -5.75
CA SER A 132 -23.90 0.48 -4.90
C SER A 132 -25.28 0.84 -4.34
N GLY A 133 -25.93 -0.11 -3.66
CA GLY A 133 -27.28 0.06 -3.12
C GLY A 133 -28.33 -0.72 -3.91
N GLU A 134 -29.42 -1.05 -3.22
CA GLU A 134 -30.63 -1.68 -3.76
C GLU A 134 -31.81 -1.40 -2.82
N ARG A 135 -33.03 -1.44 -3.35
CA ARG A 135 -34.27 -1.16 -2.60
C ARG A 135 -34.45 -2.04 -1.35
N SER A 136 -33.92 -3.26 -1.38
CA SER A 136 -34.05 -4.22 -0.27
C SER A 136 -33.36 -3.74 1.02
N ILE A 137 -32.26 -2.98 0.89
CA ILE A 137 -31.47 -2.49 2.03
C ILE A 137 -32.29 -1.50 2.86
N TYR A 138 -33.18 -0.74 2.22
CA TYR A 138 -33.97 0.33 2.83
C TYR A 138 -35.38 -0.11 3.22
N CYS A 139 -35.71 -1.40 3.13
CA CYS A 139 -37.05 -1.90 3.38
C CYS A 139 -37.60 -1.57 4.77
N LEU A 140 -36.79 -1.73 5.83
CA LEU A 140 -37.20 -1.41 7.20
C LEU A 140 -37.48 0.08 7.38
N LEU A 141 -36.65 0.93 6.77
CA LEU A 141 -36.86 2.39 6.76
C LEU A 141 -38.15 2.73 6.02
N ALA A 142 -38.37 2.16 4.84
CA ALA A 142 -39.56 2.44 4.04
C ALA A 142 -40.85 2.01 4.75
N MET A 143 -40.85 0.86 5.42
CA MET A 143 -41.97 0.42 6.26
C MET A 143 -42.26 1.39 7.39
N GLN A 144 -41.22 1.78 8.12
CA GLN A 144 -41.38 2.65 9.27
C GLN A 144 -41.80 4.05 8.83
N MET A 145 -41.30 4.52 7.68
CA MET A 145 -41.70 5.78 7.06
C MET A 145 -43.17 5.75 6.63
N ALA A 146 -43.65 4.66 6.03
CA ALA A 146 -45.06 4.51 5.66
C ALA A 146 -45.97 4.58 6.90
N LYS A 147 -45.55 3.97 8.01
CA LYS A 147 -46.25 4.01 9.29
C LYS A 147 -46.24 5.41 9.92
N GLU A 148 -45.08 6.05 10.02
CA GLU A 148 -44.90 7.33 10.70
C GLU A 148 -45.55 8.51 9.95
N LEU A 149 -45.50 8.49 8.61
CA LEU A 149 -46.04 9.57 7.78
C LEU A 149 -47.49 9.32 7.32
N SER A 150 -48.04 8.14 7.60
CA SER A 150 -49.35 7.71 7.07
C SER A 150 -49.45 7.89 5.55
N ALA A 151 -48.37 7.52 4.85
CA ALA A 151 -48.21 7.70 3.42
C ALA A 151 -47.91 6.36 2.73
N THR A 152 -48.10 6.30 1.42
CA THR A 152 -47.58 5.20 0.61
C THR A 152 -46.12 5.49 0.26
N VAL A 153 -45.19 4.58 0.56
CA VAL A 153 -43.77 4.75 0.25
C VAL A 153 -43.38 3.88 -0.94
N ILE A 154 -42.83 4.50 -1.98
CA ILE A 154 -42.25 3.85 -3.16
C ILE A 154 -40.73 3.83 -3.00
N CYS A 155 -40.11 2.65 -3.09
CA CYS A 155 -38.66 2.51 -3.14
C CYS A 155 -38.22 1.89 -4.47
N PRO A 156 -37.80 2.70 -5.46
CA PRO A 156 -37.36 2.20 -6.76
C PRO A 156 -35.87 1.84 -6.79
N ASP A 157 -35.54 0.78 -7.52
CA ASP A 157 -34.17 0.58 -8.01
C ASP A 157 -33.87 1.49 -9.20
N TYR A 158 -32.62 1.94 -9.27
CA TYR A 158 -32.07 2.68 -10.40
C TYR A 158 -30.73 2.05 -10.84
N CYS A 159 -30.32 2.28 -12.08
CA CYS A 159 -29.07 1.73 -12.59
C CYS A 159 -27.86 2.28 -11.82
N THR A 160 -26.97 1.42 -11.36
CA THR A 160 -25.74 1.83 -10.63
C THR A 160 -24.50 1.71 -11.52
N TYR A 161 -23.46 2.50 -11.28
CA TYR A 161 -22.18 2.33 -11.96
C TYR A 161 -21.58 0.94 -11.62
N PRO A 162 -21.01 0.19 -12.58
CA PRO A 162 -20.70 0.55 -13.97
C PRO A 162 -21.80 0.23 -15.00
N LYS A 163 -22.99 -0.23 -14.58
CA LYS A 163 -24.09 -0.57 -15.50
C LYS A 163 -24.69 0.68 -16.15
N GLY A 164 -24.65 1.82 -15.47
CA GLY A 164 -25.11 3.11 -15.96
C GLY A 164 -24.32 4.29 -15.37
N ASN A 165 -24.58 5.48 -15.89
CA ASN A 165 -24.03 6.75 -15.41
C ASN A 165 -25.12 7.58 -14.68
N VAL A 166 -24.76 8.76 -14.16
CA VAL A 166 -25.70 9.63 -13.42
C VAL A 166 -26.93 9.99 -14.26
N LEU A 167 -26.78 10.25 -15.56
CA LEU A 167 -27.93 10.54 -16.43
C LEU A 167 -28.91 9.37 -16.50
N CYS A 168 -28.41 8.13 -16.56
CA CYS A 168 -29.26 6.95 -16.52
C CYS A 168 -29.98 6.78 -15.17
N MET A 169 -29.32 7.15 -14.05
CA MET A 169 -29.93 7.14 -12.72
C MET A 169 -31.08 8.15 -12.62
N VAL A 170 -30.84 9.38 -13.07
CA VAL A 170 -31.86 10.45 -13.13
C VAL A 170 -33.02 10.03 -14.01
N GLN A 171 -32.75 9.42 -15.17
CA GLN A 171 -33.78 8.87 -16.05
C GLN A 171 -34.65 7.81 -15.36
N ASP A 172 -34.05 6.88 -14.62
CA ASP A 172 -34.79 5.83 -13.92
C ASP A 172 -35.69 6.41 -12.82
N ILE A 173 -35.24 7.46 -12.12
CA ILE A 173 -36.07 8.15 -11.12
C ILE A 173 -37.21 8.92 -11.79
N ALA A 174 -36.95 9.59 -12.91
CA ALA A 174 -37.99 10.26 -13.69
C ALA A 174 -39.04 9.26 -14.22
N ASP A 175 -38.60 8.10 -14.70
CA ASP A 175 -39.48 7.00 -15.12
C ASP A 175 -40.32 6.47 -13.94
N CYS A 176 -39.76 6.42 -12.73
CA CYS A 176 -40.52 6.06 -11.52
C CYS A 176 -41.62 7.08 -11.21
N LEU A 177 -41.35 8.38 -11.38
CA LEU A 177 -42.34 9.45 -11.17
C LEU A 177 -43.45 9.38 -12.22
N VAL A 178 -43.10 9.13 -13.49
CA VAL A 178 -44.07 8.85 -14.56
C VAL A 178 -44.93 7.65 -14.18
N TRP A 179 -44.32 6.55 -13.75
CA TRP A 179 -45.04 5.35 -13.35
C TRP A 179 -45.99 5.60 -12.18
N ALA A 180 -45.57 6.36 -11.17
CA ALA A 180 -46.40 6.72 -10.02
C ALA A 180 -47.63 7.53 -10.45
N ARG A 181 -47.47 8.49 -11.38
CA ARG A 181 -48.57 9.26 -11.96
C ARG A 181 -49.58 8.38 -12.70
N GLU A 182 -49.10 7.42 -13.48
CA GLU A 182 -49.96 6.56 -14.30
C GLU A 182 -50.67 5.48 -13.49
N ASN A 183 -50.08 5.02 -12.38
CA ASN A 183 -50.56 3.88 -11.61
C ASN A 183 -51.19 4.23 -10.26
N GLY A 184 -51.25 5.51 -9.87
CA GLY A 184 -51.80 5.93 -8.58
C GLY A 184 -53.21 5.42 -8.29
N HIS A 185 -54.10 5.41 -9.30
CA HIS A 185 -55.44 4.83 -9.16
C HIS A 185 -55.40 3.30 -8.94
N LYS A 186 -54.50 2.59 -9.61
CA LYS A 186 -54.38 1.13 -9.53
C LYS A 186 -53.92 0.67 -8.15
N PHE A 187 -53.02 1.41 -7.52
CA PHE A 187 -52.44 1.07 -6.21
C PHE A 187 -52.99 1.95 -5.06
N ASN A 188 -54.05 2.71 -5.32
CA ASN A 188 -54.80 3.53 -4.36
C ASN A 188 -53.98 4.55 -3.55
N PHE A 189 -53.12 5.33 -4.23
CA PHE A 189 -52.42 6.47 -3.63
C PHE A 189 -52.63 7.76 -4.44
N ASP A 190 -52.47 8.90 -3.78
CA ASP A 190 -52.66 10.21 -4.39
C ASP A 190 -51.45 10.56 -5.26
N LYS A 191 -51.68 10.53 -6.57
CA LYS A 191 -50.67 10.82 -7.59
C LYS A 191 -50.37 12.31 -7.76
N ASP A 192 -51.17 13.21 -7.19
CA ASP A 192 -51.03 14.68 -7.29
C ASP A 192 -50.35 15.30 -6.05
N ASN A 193 -50.03 14.48 -5.04
CA ASN A 193 -49.32 14.86 -3.82
C ASN A 193 -48.11 13.95 -3.57
N ILE A 194 -47.02 14.22 -4.30
CA ILE A 194 -45.76 13.46 -4.25
C ILE A 194 -44.71 14.20 -3.41
N VAL A 195 -44.07 13.51 -2.47
CA VAL A 195 -42.89 14.01 -1.75
C VAL A 195 -41.68 13.14 -2.13
N LEU A 196 -40.61 13.78 -2.59
CA LEU A 196 -39.36 13.08 -2.89
C LEU A 196 -38.47 13.08 -1.65
N MET A 197 -37.94 11.93 -1.27
CA MET A 197 -36.96 11.84 -0.20
C MET A 197 -35.74 11.06 -0.68
N GLY A 198 -34.54 11.55 -0.40
CA GLY A 198 -33.31 10.87 -0.80
C GLY A 198 -32.26 10.88 0.28
N HIS A 199 -31.38 9.88 0.27
CA HIS A 199 -30.23 9.79 1.19
C HIS A 199 -28.90 9.80 0.44
N SER A 200 -27.94 10.64 0.87
CA SER A 200 -26.58 10.67 0.30
C SER A 200 -26.62 10.92 -1.22
N ALA A 201 -26.05 10.03 -2.02
CA ALA A 201 -26.20 10.04 -3.49
C ALA A 201 -27.66 10.05 -3.97
N GLY A 202 -28.59 9.46 -3.22
CA GLY A 202 -30.02 9.50 -3.52
C GLY A 202 -30.65 10.88 -3.31
N ALA A 203 -30.17 11.66 -2.34
CA ALA A 203 -30.60 13.05 -2.15
C ALA A 203 -30.12 13.95 -3.31
N HIS A 204 -28.88 13.72 -3.75
CA HIS A 204 -28.33 14.33 -4.97
C HIS A 204 -29.23 14.03 -6.18
N LEU A 205 -29.52 12.75 -6.41
CA LEU A 205 -30.34 12.31 -7.55
C LEU A 205 -31.78 12.83 -7.47
N ALA A 206 -32.37 12.90 -6.27
CA ALA A 206 -33.71 13.49 -6.06
C ALA A 206 -33.74 14.96 -6.49
N ALA A 207 -32.82 15.77 -5.99
CA ALA A 207 -32.71 17.18 -6.35
C ALA A 207 -32.43 17.37 -7.84
N LEU A 208 -31.45 16.62 -8.38
CA LEU A 208 -31.04 16.72 -9.78
C LEU A 208 -32.18 16.35 -10.75
N THR A 209 -32.97 15.32 -10.42
CA THR A 209 -34.12 14.90 -11.25
C THR A 209 -35.18 16.00 -11.32
N VAL A 210 -35.52 16.64 -10.20
CA VAL A 210 -36.47 17.75 -10.18
C VAL A 210 -35.96 18.91 -11.02
N LEU A 211 -34.69 19.28 -10.87
CA LEU A 211 -34.08 20.37 -11.64
C LEU A 211 -34.14 20.10 -13.16
N PHE A 212 -33.74 18.90 -13.60
CA PHE A 212 -33.78 18.54 -15.02
C PHE A 212 -35.21 18.57 -15.60
N MET A 213 -36.20 18.14 -14.82
CA MET A 213 -37.60 18.17 -15.24
C MET A 213 -38.19 19.57 -15.28
N VAL A 214 -37.80 20.45 -14.35
CA VAL A 214 -38.22 21.85 -14.36
C VAL A 214 -37.61 22.58 -15.55
N GLU A 215 -36.35 22.33 -15.86
CA GLU A 215 -35.69 22.90 -17.03
C GLU A 215 -36.30 22.40 -18.35
N GLY A 216 -36.86 21.19 -18.36
CA GLY A 216 -37.52 20.59 -19.53
C GLY A 216 -36.56 19.89 -20.47
N ARG A 217 -35.54 19.20 -19.95
CA ARG A 217 -34.47 18.61 -20.76
C ARG A 217 -34.97 17.45 -21.62
N ASP A 218 -34.64 17.50 -22.92
CA ASP A 218 -34.96 16.43 -23.89
C ASP A 218 -34.20 15.12 -23.61
N GLU A 219 -33.07 15.19 -22.91
CA GLU A 219 -32.27 14.03 -22.52
C GLU A 219 -33.03 13.03 -21.62
N LEU A 220 -34.12 13.46 -20.98
CA LEU A 220 -34.98 12.59 -20.17
C LEU A 220 -35.96 11.74 -21.01
N PHE A 221 -35.97 11.89 -22.34
CA PHE A 221 -36.93 11.27 -23.28
C PHE A 221 -38.36 11.16 -22.70
N ILE A 222 -38.81 12.21 -22.04
CA ILE A 222 -40.16 12.39 -21.50
C ILE A 222 -40.65 13.70 -22.11
N GLU A 223 -41.87 13.71 -22.64
CA GLU A 223 -42.45 14.93 -23.24
C GLU A 223 -42.47 16.10 -22.23
N ALA A 224 -42.08 17.30 -22.67
CA ALA A 224 -41.98 18.48 -21.81
C ALA A 224 -43.28 18.81 -21.05
N LYS A 225 -44.44 18.55 -21.66
CA LYS A 225 -45.75 18.69 -21.00
C LYS A 225 -45.88 17.74 -19.81
N LYS A 226 -45.50 16.47 -19.99
CA LYS A 226 -45.53 15.44 -18.95
C LYS A 226 -44.51 15.73 -17.84
N GLN A 227 -43.33 16.27 -18.19
CA GLN A 227 -42.36 16.74 -17.20
C GLN A 227 -42.98 17.84 -16.32
N THR A 228 -43.65 18.82 -16.94
CA THR A 228 -44.33 19.91 -16.22
C THR A 228 -45.43 19.40 -15.30
N GLU A 229 -46.30 18.50 -15.77
CA GLU A 229 -47.36 17.89 -14.97
C GLU A 229 -46.82 17.14 -13.75
N ILE A 230 -45.69 16.43 -13.89
CA ILE A 230 -45.04 15.73 -12.79
C ILE A 230 -44.44 16.72 -11.79
N THR A 231 -43.76 17.76 -12.26
CA THR A 231 -43.16 18.77 -11.35
C THR A 231 -44.21 19.48 -10.50
N MET A 232 -45.41 19.72 -11.05
CA MET A 232 -46.53 20.31 -10.29
C MET A 232 -47.11 19.37 -9.22
N ALA A 233 -46.99 18.05 -9.39
CA ALA A 233 -47.41 17.05 -8.42
C ALA A 233 -46.41 16.88 -7.26
N ILE A 234 -45.17 17.35 -7.42
CA ILE A 234 -44.14 17.28 -6.37
C ILE A 234 -44.34 18.43 -5.39
N ARG A 235 -44.69 18.10 -4.14
CA ARG A 235 -44.97 19.05 -3.06
C ARG A 235 -43.74 19.45 -2.25
N GLY A 236 -42.69 18.64 -2.29
CA GLY A 236 -41.44 18.93 -1.59
C GLY A 236 -40.35 17.90 -1.83
N VAL A 237 -39.11 18.29 -1.57
CA VAL A 237 -37.92 17.43 -1.68
C VAL A 237 -37.16 17.42 -0.36
N THR A 238 -37.04 16.26 0.27
CA THR A 238 -36.25 16.06 1.50
C THR A 238 -34.92 15.36 1.19
N GLY A 239 -33.80 16.02 1.48
CA GLY A 239 -32.47 15.47 1.34
C GLY A 239 -31.83 15.14 2.69
N LEU A 240 -31.49 13.86 2.89
CA LEU A 240 -30.81 13.34 4.08
C LEU A 240 -29.30 13.17 3.77
N SER A 241 -28.44 13.96 4.40
CA SER A 241 -26.98 13.98 4.19
C SER A 241 -26.58 14.03 2.71
N GLY A 242 -27.20 14.92 1.94
CA GLY A 242 -27.07 14.98 0.48
C GLY A 242 -25.86 15.74 -0.07
N VAL A 243 -25.49 15.40 -1.30
CA VAL A 243 -24.44 16.07 -2.08
C VAL A 243 -25.08 17.00 -3.12
N TYR A 244 -24.77 18.29 -3.06
CA TYR A 244 -25.41 19.28 -3.96
C TYR A 244 -24.43 20.06 -4.85
N ASN A 245 -23.13 19.96 -4.56
CA ASN A 245 -22.05 20.40 -5.43
C ASN A 245 -21.04 19.27 -5.57
N ILE A 246 -20.88 18.77 -6.80
CA ILE A 246 -20.04 17.61 -7.08
C ILE A 246 -18.56 17.95 -6.99
N MET A 247 -18.17 19.17 -7.36
CA MET A 247 -16.77 19.58 -7.28
C MET A 247 -16.32 19.71 -5.82
N ASP A 248 -17.11 20.38 -4.98
CA ASP A 248 -16.84 20.49 -3.54
C ASP A 248 -16.72 19.10 -2.88
N HIS A 249 -17.59 18.17 -3.28
CA HIS A 249 -17.53 16.80 -2.77
C HIS A 249 -16.29 16.04 -3.26
N TYR A 250 -15.88 16.24 -4.51
CA TYR A 250 -14.65 15.64 -5.05
C TYR A 250 -13.40 16.13 -4.32
N GLU A 251 -13.33 17.42 -3.98
CA GLU A 251 -12.24 17.97 -3.18
C GLU A 251 -12.21 17.35 -1.77
N HIS A 252 -13.38 17.16 -1.15
CA HIS A 252 -13.50 16.43 0.12
C HIS A 252 -13.02 14.98 0.01
N GLU A 253 -13.39 14.27 -1.06
CA GLU A 253 -12.88 12.92 -1.34
C GLU A 253 -11.35 12.91 -1.51
N GLN A 254 -10.78 13.93 -2.17
CA GLN A 254 -9.32 14.09 -2.32
C GLN A 254 -8.61 14.31 -0.98
N MET A 255 -9.19 15.11 -0.08
CA MET A 255 -8.65 15.30 1.27
C MET A 255 -8.60 13.98 2.06
N ARG A 256 -9.60 13.11 1.85
CA ARG A 256 -9.69 11.77 2.45
C ARG A 256 -8.93 10.69 1.65
N ALA A 257 -8.35 11.05 0.50
CA ALA A 257 -7.65 10.16 -0.43
C ALA A 257 -8.51 9.03 -1.03
N VAL A 258 -9.84 9.20 -1.06
CA VAL A 258 -10.81 8.20 -1.54
C VAL A 258 -11.32 8.47 -2.96
N GLU A 259 -10.94 9.58 -3.59
CA GLU A 259 -11.47 10.06 -4.89
C GLU A 259 -11.29 9.07 -6.06
N TYR A 260 -10.32 8.16 -5.94
CA TYR A 260 -10.06 7.13 -6.95
C TYR A 260 -10.74 5.79 -6.67
N VAL A 261 -11.11 5.57 -5.40
CA VAL A 261 -11.86 4.39 -4.93
C VAL A 261 -13.34 4.65 -5.11
N SER A 262 -13.78 5.89 -4.87
CA SER A 262 -15.14 6.36 -5.11
C SER A 262 -15.58 6.14 -6.56
N THR A 263 -16.87 5.84 -6.70
CA THR A 263 -17.54 5.70 -7.99
C THR A 263 -18.05 7.02 -8.54
N MET A 264 -18.13 8.09 -7.73
CA MET A 264 -18.70 9.37 -8.13
C MET A 264 -18.13 9.89 -9.44
N HIS A 265 -16.81 10.13 -9.49
CA HIS A 265 -16.14 10.65 -10.67
C HIS A 265 -16.44 9.79 -11.92
N LYS A 266 -16.48 8.47 -11.77
CA LYS A 266 -16.70 7.54 -12.89
C LYS A 266 -18.15 7.56 -13.36
N ALA A 267 -19.09 7.62 -12.43
CA ALA A 267 -20.52 7.74 -12.71
C ALA A 267 -20.87 9.05 -13.43
N MET A 268 -20.09 10.10 -13.21
CA MET A 268 -20.26 11.44 -13.82
C MET A 268 -19.50 11.58 -15.15
N ASN A 269 -18.83 10.52 -15.64
CA ASN A 269 -18.01 10.53 -16.87
C ASN A 269 -16.86 11.57 -16.91
N GLY A 270 -16.40 12.12 -15.78
CA GLY A 270 -15.27 13.06 -15.77
C GLY A 270 -15.52 14.35 -14.99
N LEU A 271 -14.42 15.03 -14.66
CA LEU A 271 -14.40 16.34 -13.98
C LEU A 271 -15.15 17.41 -14.80
N GLU A 272 -15.06 17.34 -16.12
CA GLU A 272 -15.69 18.28 -17.05
C GLU A 272 -17.22 18.30 -16.97
N ASN A 273 -17.85 17.22 -16.49
CA ASN A 273 -19.31 17.18 -16.29
C ASN A 273 -19.76 17.50 -14.86
N PHE A 274 -18.84 17.81 -13.93
CA PHE A 274 -19.22 18.08 -12.55
C PHE A 274 -20.16 19.29 -12.40
N PRO A 275 -19.96 20.42 -13.10
CA PRO A 275 -20.91 21.53 -13.05
C PRO A 275 -22.29 21.10 -13.56
N TYR A 276 -22.34 20.34 -14.66
CA TYR A 276 -23.58 19.84 -15.26
C TYR A 276 -24.41 18.94 -14.31
N TYR A 277 -23.74 18.16 -13.46
CA TYR A 277 -24.40 17.31 -12.46
C TYR A 277 -24.48 17.92 -11.05
N SER A 278 -24.18 19.22 -10.88
CA SER A 278 -24.25 19.90 -9.60
C SER A 278 -25.55 20.71 -9.47
N PRO A 279 -26.49 20.33 -8.58
CA PRO A 279 -27.68 21.13 -8.28
C PRO A 279 -27.40 22.61 -8.02
N THR A 280 -26.32 22.93 -7.32
CA THR A 280 -25.92 24.33 -7.04
C THR A 280 -25.53 25.13 -8.29
N HIS A 281 -24.99 24.47 -9.32
CA HIS A 281 -24.60 25.14 -10.55
C HIS A 281 -25.82 25.40 -11.44
N LEU A 282 -26.67 24.37 -11.61
CA LEU A 282 -27.90 24.45 -12.41
C LEU A 282 -28.84 25.55 -11.91
N LEU A 283 -29.03 25.64 -10.59
CA LEU A 283 -29.90 26.66 -10.00
C LEU A 283 -29.48 28.10 -10.33
N LYS A 284 -28.19 28.35 -10.52
CA LYS A 284 -27.69 29.70 -10.88
C LYS A 284 -27.98 30.07 -12.33
N GLU A 285 -28.22 29.08 -13.18
CA GLU A 285 -28.54 29.27 -14.60
C GLU A 285 -30.06 29.37 -14.86
N PHE A 286 -30.88 29.06 -13.86
CA PHE A 286 -32.34 29.07 -14.01
C PHE A 286 -32.90 30.49 -14.13
N SER A 287 -33.86 30.63 -15.05
CA SER A 287 -34.72 31.82 -15.16
C SER A 287 -35.68 31.93 -13.98
N GLU A 288 -36.20 33.13 -13.70
CA GLU A 288 -37.18 33.34 -12.63
C GLU A 288 -38.43 32.43 -12.76
N GLU A 289 -38.89 32.18 -13.98
CA GLU A 289 -40.04 31.31 -14.24
C GLU A 289 -39.74 29.82 -13.96
N GLN A 290 -38.49 29.40 -14.12
CA GLN A 290 -38.06 28.06 -13.70
C GLN A 290 -37.96 27.99 -12.17
N LEU A 291 -37.40 29.02 -11.52
CA LEU A 291 -37.27 29.07 -10.06
C LEU A 291 -38.64 29.01 -9.35
N LYS A 292 -39.65 29.72 -9.88
CA LYS A 292 -41.04 29.70 -9.34
C LYS A 292 -41.71 28.32 -9.41
N ARG A 293 -41.28 27.44 -10.33
CA ARG A 293 -41.81 26.08 -10.46
C ARG A 293 -41.13 25.07 -9.55
N LEU A 294 -40.09 25.44 -8.83
CA LEU A 294 -39.39 24.52 -7.94
C LEU A 294 -40.19 24.27 -6.66
N PRO A 295 -40.27 23.00 -6.21
CA PRO A 295 -40.86 22.68 -4.93
C PRO A 295 -39.97 23.15 -3.77
N PRO A 296 -40.54 23.31 -2.56
CA PRO A 296 -39.76 23.59 -1.36
C PRO A 296 -38.81 22.43 -1.02
N PHE A 297 -37.68 22.77 -0.39
CA PHE A 297 -36.66 21.80 0.02
C PHE A 297 -36.58 21.66 1.54
N CYS A 298 -36.27 20.46 2.02
CA CYS A 298 -35.95 20.17 3.41
C CYS A 298 -34.62 19.42 3.45
N LEU A 299 -33.65 19.91 4.23
CA LEU A 299 -32.30 19.35 4.29
C LEU A 299 -32.01 18.93 5.73
N LEU A 300 -31.74 17.65 5.96
CA LEU A 300 -31.29 17.13 7.25
C LEU A 300 -29.85 16.65 7.10
N HIS A 301 -28.96 17.04 8.01
CA HIS A 301 -27.54 16.66 7.93
C HIS A 301 -26.93 16.50 9.32
N GLY A 302 -26.17 15.42 9.55
CA GLY A 302 -25.42 15.22 10.79
C GLY A 302 -24.15 16.07 10.88
N THR A 303 -23.87 16.68 12.03
CA THR A 303 -22.65 17.51 12.20
C THR A 303 -21.36 16.69 12.35
N SER A 304 -21.46 15.37 12.52
CA SER A 304 -20.33 14.45 12.55
C SER A 304 -20.24 13.60 11.28
N ASP A 305 -20.90 14.04 10.21
CA ASP A 305 -20.80 13.43 8.89
C ASP A 305 -19.41 13.67 8.29
N ILE A 306 -18.65 12.60 8.19
CA ILE A 306 -17.31 12.59 7.58
C ILE A 306 -17.33 12.17 6.12
N ILE A 307 -18.45 11.60 5.65
CA ILE A 307 -18.59 11.10 4.28
C ILE A 307 -18.96 12.26 3.37
N VAL A 308 -20.04 12.95 3.70
CA VAL A 308 -20.47 14.18 3.04
C VAL A 308 -20.27 15.32 4.03
N PRO A 309 -19.53 16.37 3.67
CA PRO A 309 -19.34 17.51 4.55
C PRO A 309 -20.69 18.22 4.79
N VAL A 310 -20.94 18.63 6.03
CA VAL A 310 -22.17 19.36 6.43
C VAL A 310 -22.36 20.65 5.62
N GLU A 311 -21.24 21.24 5.20
CA GLU A 311 -21.15 22.41 4.34
C GLU A 311 -21.87 22.20 3.00
N SER A 312 -22.01 20.95 2.52
CA SER A 312 -22.79 20.62 1.31
C SER A 312 -24.25 21.07 1.47
N SER A 313 -24.89 20.73 2.60
CA SER A 313 -26.27 21.13 2.87
C SER A 313 -26.39 22.61 3.24
N GLN A 314 -25.42 23.17 3.97
CA GLN A 314 -25.42 24.58 4.34
C GLN A 314 -25.34 25.48 3.10
N ARG A 315 -24.35 25.27 2.23
CA ARG A 315 -24.17 26.04 0.99
C ARG A 315 -25.37 25.91 0.04
N PHE A 316 -25.95 24.72 -0.04
CA PHE A 316 -27.14 24.51 -0.86
C PHE A 316 -28.37 25.24 -0.29
N SER A 317 -28.55 25.20 1.03
CA SER A 317 -29.59 25.98 1.72
C SER A 317 -29.40 27.48 1.48
N GLU A 318 -28.19 27.99 1.68
CA GLU A 318 -27.85 29.41 1.44
C GLU A 318 -28.17 29.84 0.02
N LEU A 319 -27.83 29.01 -0.98
CA LEU A 319 -28.13 29.28 -2.38
C LEU A 319 -29.64 29.29 -2.65
N LEU A 320 -30.37 28.29 -2.16
CA LEU A 320 -31.83 28.22 -2.31
C LEU A 320 -32.50 29.46 -1.69
N THR A 321 -32.07 29.84 -0.48
CA THR A 321 -32.54 31.06 0.19
C THR A 321 -32.20 32.32 -0.63
N SER A 322 -30.98 32.43 -1.19
CA SER A 322 -30.62 33.58 -2.03
C SER A 322 -31.45 33.71 -3.31
N LEU A 323 -31.98 32.58 -3.80
CA LEU A 323 -32.86 32.52 -4.97
C LEU A 323 -34.36 32.59 -4.60
N SER A 324 -34.68 32.92 -3.34
CA SER A 324 -36.06 32.98 -2.81
C SER A 324 -36.83 31.67 -2.90
N ILE A 325 -36.14 30.53 -2.94
CA ILE A 325 -36.76 29.20 -2.86
C ILE A 325 -36.90 28.81 -1.39
N LYS A 326 -38.09 28.32 -1.01
CA LYS A 326 -38.37 27.87 0.36
C LYS A 326 -37.50 26.67 0.71
N VAL A 327 -36.70 26.78 1.77
CA VAL A 327 -35.85 25.70 2.28
C VAL A 327 -35.81 25.68 3.81
N SER A 328 -35.86 24.48 4.40
CA SER A 328 -35.62 24.24 5.83
C SER A 328 -34.35 23.42 6.02
N LEU A 329 -33.42 23.85 6.87
CA LEU A 329 -32.17 23.13 7.16
C LEU A 329 -32.11 22.70 8.65
N TYR A 330 -31.93 21.41 8.88
CA TYR A 330 -31.78 20.81 10.21
C TYR A 330 -30.40 20.17 10.35
N LEU A 331 -29.58 20.71 11.25
CA LEU A 331 -28.26 20.16 11.58
C LEU A 331 -28.35 19.33 12.85
N MET A 332 -28.10 18.02 12.74
CA MET A 332 -28.24 17.05 13.83
C MET A 332 -26.91 16.88 14.57
N PRO A 333 -26.78 17.32 15.83
CA PRO A 333 -25.51 17.24 16.56
C PRO A 333 -25.05 15.80 16.77
N LYS A 334 -23.76 15.55 16.52
CA LYS A 334 -23.07 14.26 16.77
C LYS A 334 -23.54 13.07 15.93
N MET A 335 -24.46 13.28 14.99
CA MET A 335 -24.94 12.26 14.09
C MET A 335 -23.96 12.04 12.94
N ASP A 336 -23.67 10.77 12.63
CA ASP A 336 -22.85 10.39 11.47
C ASP A 336 -23.68 10.19 10.18
N HIS A 337 -22.98 9.96 9.06
CA HIS A 337 -23.59 9.79 7.73
C HIS A 337 -24.63 8.67 7.65
N THR A 338 -24.42 7.58 8.38
CA THR A 338 -25.23 6.36 8.30
C THR A 338 -26.31 6.31 9.35
N GLU A 339 -26.10 6.92 10.51
CA GLU A 339 -27.09 7.01 11.60
C GLU A 339 -28.37 7.69 11.12
N ILE A 340 -28.28 8.70 10.25
CA ILE A 340 -29.46 9.41 9.72
C ILE A 340 -30.48 8.50 9.02
N VAL A 341 -30.06 7.34 8.49
CA VAL A 341 -30.94 6.33 7.89
C VAL A 341 -31.05 5.05 8.71
N THR A 342 -29.97 4.58 9.33
CA THR A 342 -30.00 3.34 10.10
C THR A 342 -30.76 3.47 11.41
N ASP A 343 -30.85 4.68 11.97
CA ASP A 343 -31.70 4.93 13.13
C ASP A 343 -33.18 4.99 12.75
N LEU A 344 -33.54 5.33 11.51
CA LEU A 344 -34.93 5.30 11.04
C LEU A 344 -35.47 3.87 10.80
N MET A 345 -34.60 2.86 10.73
CA MET A 345 -34.98 1.47 10.47
C MET A 345 -35.57 0.76 11.70
N ALA A 346 -35.34 1.27 12.92
CA ALA A 346 -35.78 0.62 14.15
C ALA A 346 -36.12 1.64 15.25
N THR A 347 -37.23 1.40 15.96
CA THR A 347 -37.81 2.36 16.92
C THR A 347 -37.01 2.54 18.21
N ASP A 348 -36.12 1.60 18.54
CA ASP A 348 -35.28 1.60 19.75
C ASP A 348 -33.98 2.40 19.58
N ARG A 349 -33.79 3.04 18.43
CA ARG A 349 -32.56 3.74 18.06
C ARG A 349 -32.53 5.18 18.57
N HIS A 350 -31.34 5.69 18.81
CA HIS A 350 -31.12 6.93 19.57
C HIS A 350 -31.76 8.14 18.88
N PHE A 351 -31.52 8.31 17.57
CA PHE A 351 -32.01 9.46 16.82
C PHE A 351 -33.37 9.24 16.17
N TYR A 352 -34.00 8.07 16.36
CA TYR A 352 -35.25 7.69 15.73
C TYR A 352 -36.33 8.78 15.84
N ASN A 353 -36.66 9.17 17.08
CA ASN A 353 -37.72 10.14 17.35
C ASN A 353 -37.35 11.54 16.85
N THR A 354 -36.10 11.94 17.03
CA THR A 354 -35.61 13.26 16.61
C THR A 354 -35.72 13.43 15.11
N VAL A 355 -35.20 12.49 14.32
CA VAL A 355 -35.23 12.58 12.85
C VAL A 355 -36.66 12.49 12.33
N TYR A 356 -37.48 11.55 12.83
CA TYR A 356 -38.88 11.48 12.41
C TYR A 356 -39.70 12.70 12.81
N SER A 357 -39.42 13.35 13.94
CA SER A 357 -40.13 14.59 14.31
C SER A 357 -39.92 15.70 13.29
N CYS A 358 -38.67 15.89 12.81
CA CYS A 358 -38.36 16.86 11.76
C CYS A 358 -38.98 16.47 10.42
N ILE A 359 -38.86 15.19 10.01
CA ILE A 359 -39.44 14.71 8.75
C ILE A 359 -40.97 14.88 8.77
N LYS A 360 -41.65 14.54 9.88
CA LYS A 360 -43.10 14.71 10.03
C LYS A 360 -43.51 16.17 9.93
N GLN A 361 -42.80 17.06 10.64
CA GLN A 361 -43.09 18.49 10.62
C GLN A 361 -43.03 19.05 9.20
N GLU A 362 -41.97 18.75 8.46
CA GLU A 362 -41.79 19.26 7.09
C GLU A 362 -42.71 18.56 6.08
N TYR A 363 -42.96 17.26 6.26
CA TYR A 363 -43.94 16.52 5.46
C TYR A 363 -45.35 17.13 5.61
N SER A 364 -45.77 17.44 6.84
CA SER A 364 -47.02 18.15 7.11
C SER A 364 -47.05 19.52 6.42
N LYS A 365 -45.96 20.30 6.45
CA LYS A 365 -45.87 21.59 5.74
C LYS A 365 -45.99 21.43 4.22
N PHE A 366 -45.33 20.44 3.62
CA PHE A 366 -45.40 20.18 2.18
C PHE A 366 -46.82 19.83 1.72
N ILE A 367 -47.56 19.09 2.55
CA ILE A 367 -48.94 18.69 2.27
C ILE A 367 -49.96 19.76 2.73
N GLY A 368 -49.53 20.86 3.38
CA GLY A 368 -50.36 22.03 3.69
C GLY A 368 -50.86 22.17 5.12
N GLN A 369 -50.12 21.73 6.14
CA GLN A 369 -50.37 21.99 7.56
C GLN A 369 -49.34 23.00 8.11
N GLU A 370 -49.77 24.24 8.37
CA GLU A 370 -48.95 25.43 8.71
C GLU A 370 -48.21 25.40 10.07
N ALA A 371 -47.07 26.13 10.13
CA ALA A 371 -46.74 27.06 11.22
C ALA A 371 -45.52 27.95 10.87
N ASP A 372 -45.72 29.26 11.05
CA ASP A 372 -44.93 30.47 10.74
C ASP A 372 -43.60 30.69 11.49
N GLY A 373 -42.78 31.64 10.98
CA GLY A 373 -41.92 32.49 11.82
C GLY A 373 -40.61 33.01 11.18
N GLU A 374 -40.55 34.32 10.89
CA GLU A 374 -39.44 35.21 10.47
C GLU A 374 -38.15 35.13 11.36
N ASP A 375 -36.94 35.64 11.02
CA ASP A 375 -36.59 37.01 10.61
C ASP A 375 -35.07 37.19 10.25
N ARG A 376 -34.73 38.38 9.73
CA ARG A 376 -33.58 38.88 8.91
C ARG A 376 -32.24 39.21 9.63
N LEU A 377 -31.11 39.28 8.89
CA LEU A 377 -30.23 40.49 8.71
C LEU A 377 -29.00 40.26 7.79
N GLY A 378 -28.68 41.25 6.92
CA GLY A 378 -27.55 41.26 5.95
C GLY A 378 -26.26 41.96 6.43
N LEU A 379 -25.10 41.84 5.73
CA LEU A 379 -24.44 42.81 4.82
C LEU A 379 -22.96 42.35 4.52
N PRO A 380 -22.19 42.96 3.57
CA PRO A 380 -21.39 42.26 2.55
C PRO A 380 -19.86 42.57 2.49
N GLY A 381 -19.13 41.81 1.63
CA GLY A 381 -18.14 42.32 0.66
C GLY A 381 -16.63 42.28 1.00
N GLU A 382 -15.80 41.56 0.21
CA GLU A 382 -14.76 42.13 -0.70
C GLU A 382 -13.83 41.07 -1.36
N ALA A 383 -13.38 41.41 -2.57
CA ALA A 383 -12.50 40.71 -3.54
C ALA A 383 -11.00 40.76 -3.15
N GLY A 384 -10.01 40.10 -3.77
CA GLY A 384 -9.84 39.30 -4.99
C GLY A 384 -8.31 39.04 -5.19
N GLY A 385 -7.91 38.31 -6.25
CA GLY A 385 -6.53 38.40 -6.80
C GLY A 385 -5.82 37.07 -7.12
N ASP A 386 -5.79 36.75 -8.42
CA ASP A 386 -5.14 35.60 -9.07
C ASP A 386 -3.62 35.74 -9.28
N GLY A 387 -2.94 34.61 -9.53
CA GLY A 387 -1.56 34.58 -10.03
C GLY A 387 -1.06 33.16 -10.36
N GLU A 388 -1.07 32.80 -11.64
CA GLU A 388 -0.71 31.51 -12.25
C GLU A 388 0.78 31.46 -12.70
N TYR A 389 1.45 30.29 -12.69
CA TYR A 389 2.71 30.05 -13.42
C TYR A 389 2.85 28.58 -13.90
N LYS A 390 3.16 28.42 -15.20
CA LYS A 390 3.47 27.17 -15.94
C LYS A 390 4.97 26.81 -15.87
N ALA A 391 5.32 25.53 -16.14
CA ALA A 391 6.70 25.12 -16.46
C ALA A 391 6.78 23.91 -17.44
N ASP A 392 7.68 24.02 -18.41
CA ASP A 392 8.01 23.08 -19.50
C ASP A 392 9.10 22.04 -19.14
N THR A 393 9.14 20.94 -19.91
CA THR A 393 10.09 19.82 -19.87
C THR A 393 11.13 19.83 -21.01
N PRO A 394 12.35 19.26 -20.82
CA PRO A 394 13.21 18.84 -21.95
C PRO A 394 13.65 17.36 -21.96
N SER A 395 13.97 16.89 -23.18
CA SER A 395 14.35 15.55 -23.66
C SER A 395 15.84 15.18 -23.49
N VAL A 396 16.22 13.88 -23.64
CA VAL A 396 17.63 13.40 -23.49
C VAL A 396 18.08 12.42 -24.60
N PRO A 397 19.40 12.30 -24.92
CA PRO A 397 19.97 11.53 -26.06
C PRO A 397 20.45 10.07 -25.74
N PRO A 398 20.98 9.29 -26.73
CA PRO A 398 21.22 7.83 -26.65
C PRO A 398 22.70 7.37 -26.43
N SER A 399 22.90 6.06 -26.17
CA SER A 399 24.09 5.33 -25.63
C SER A 399 25.08 4.68 -26.65
N THR A 400 26.32 4.34 -26.21
CA THR A 400 27.53 3.91 -26.97
C THR A 400 28.12 2.49 -26.68
N ALA A 401 28.73 1.87 -27.74
CA ALA A 401 29.87 0.88 -27.92
C ALA A 401 29.91 -0.56 -27.31
N ASP A 402 30.41 -1.57 -28.10
CA ASP A 402 30.45 -3.04 -27.84
C ASP A 402 31.90 -3.61 -27.64
N ASN A 403 32.15 -4.35 -26.54
CA ASN A 403 33.49 -4.76 -26.02
C ASN A 403 33.79 -6.29 -26.01
N THR A 404 33.45 -7.04 -27.08
CA THR A 404 33.63 -8.51 -27.09
C THR A 404 35.07 -8.99 -27.46
N PRO A 405 35.71 -9.96 -26.74
CA PRO A 405 37.07 -10.51 -27.00
C PRO A 405 37.28 -11.14 -28.38
N GLN A 406 38.47 -11.01 -28.95
CA GLN A 406 38.77 -11.31 -30.36
C GLN A 406 38.71 -12.81 -30.70
N PHE A 407 39.22 -13.69 -29.84
CA PHE A 407 39.16 -15.15 -30.05
C PHE A 407 37.72 -15.72 -30.09
N LEU A 408 36.79 -15.07 -29.36
CA LEU A 408 35.35 -15.40 -29.39
C LEU A 408 34.64 -14.84 -30.63
N LYS A 409 35.22 -13.84 -31.31
CA LYS A 409 34.67 -13.32 -32.57
C LYS A 409 34.93 -14.29 -33.72
N GLU A 410 36.14 -14.86 -33.79
CA GLU A 410 36.59 -15.84 -34.80
C GLU A 410 35.87 -17.19 -34.66
N ALA A 411 35.71 -17.72 -33.44
CA ALA A 411 35.03 -18.99 -33.20
C ALA A 411 33.53 -18.99 -33.55
N VAL A 412 32.95 -17.81 -33.80
CA VAL A 412 31.49 -17.61 -33.95
C VAL A 412 31.17 -16.81 -35.23
N GLU A 413 32.11 -16.74 -36.17
CA GLU A 413 31.96 -16.01 -37.43
C GLU A 413 30.97 -16.65 -38.42
N GLY A 414 30.72 -17.96 -38.32
CA GLY A 414 29.80 -18.69 -39.20
C GLY A 414 28.34 -18.82 -38.70
N LEU A 415 28.00 -18.28 -37.53
CA LEU A 415 26.69 -18.48 -36.88
C LEU A 415 25.79 -17.25 -37.03
N ASN A 416 24.50 -17.48 -37.28
CA ASN A 416 23.45 -16.45 -37.32
C ASN A 416 23.52 -15.58 -36.04
N PRO A 417 23.38 -14.23 -36.11
CA PRO A 417 23.56 -13.30 -34.98
C PRO A 417 22.82 -13.66 -33.68
N ARG A 418 21.69 -14.37 -33.76
CA ARG A 418 20.98 -14.91 -32.57
C ARG A 418 21.76 -16.04 -31.88
N TRP A 419 22.32 -16.96 -32.64
CA TRP A 419 23.13 -18.07 -32.13
C TRP A 419 24.50 -17.59 -31.64
N LYS A 420 25.07 -16.55 -32.28
CA LYS A 420 26.32 -15.92 -31.83
C LYS A 420 26.26 -15.42 -30.39
N ASN A 421 25.21 -14.66 -30.07
CA ASN A 421 24.98 -14.17 -28.71
C ASN A 421 24.63 -15.27 -27.70
N CYS A 422 23.95 -16.35 -28.13
CA CYS A 422 23.63 -17.48 -27.27
C CYS A 422 24.88 -18.29 -26.91
N CYS A 423 25.74 -18.61 -27.88
CA CYS A 423 26.98 -19.34 -27.66
C CYS A 423 27.98 -18.56 -26.79
N ILE A 424 28.18 -17.27 -27.08
CA ILE A 424 29.06 -16.39 -26.27
C ILE A 424 28.57 -16.36 -24.82
N ARG A 425 27.25 -16.24 -24.60
CA ARG A 425 26.66 -16.25 -23.26
C ARG A 425 26.83 -17.59 -22.54
N GLY A 426 26.63 -18.70 -23.25
CA GLY A 426 26.75 -20.04 -22.69
C GLY A 426 28.19 -20.35 -22.24
N VAL A 427 29.18 -20.07 -23.10
CA VAL A 427 30.60 -20.31 -22.80
C VAL A 427 31.08 -19.45 -21.63
N LEU A 428 30.75 -18.16 -21.63
CA LEU A 428 31.10 -17.26 -20.52
C LEU A 428 30.39 -17.67 -19.21
N SER A 429 29.15 -18.15 -19.27
CA SER A 429 28.43 -18.65 -18.09
C SER A 429 29.09 -19.89 -17.49
N MET A 430 29.49 -20.86 -18.33
CA MET A 430 30.23 -22.05 -17.85
C MET A 430 31.58 -21.65 -17.25
N ALA A 431 32.29 -20.72 -17.87
CA ALA A 431 33.56 -20.21 -17.33
C ALA A 431 33.38 -19.52 -15.96
N MET A 432 32.32 -18.71 -15.79
CA MET A 432 32.01 -18.06 -14.52
C MET A 432 31.65 -19.07 -13.42
N ILE A 433 30.85 -20.10 -13.75
CA ILE A 433 30.46 -21.16 -12.80
C ILE A 433 31.70 -21.96 -12.37
N SER A 434 32.52 -22.42 -13.32
CA SER A 434 33.76 -23.14 -13.02
C SER A 434 34.73 -22.30 -12.20
N GLY A 435 34.87 -21.01 -12.54
CA GLY A 435 35.67 -20.07 -11.75
C GLY A 435 35.13 -19.90 -10.33
N PHE A 436 33.82 -19.82 -10.13
CA PHE A 436 33.21 -19.70 -8.80
C PHE A 436 33.47 -20.93 -7.92
N PHE A 437 33.31 -22.14 -8.46
CA PHE A 437 33.65 -23.36 -7.73
C PHE A 437 35.14 -23.46 -7.40
N MET A 438 36.02 -23.03 -8.31
CA MET A 438 37.46 -22.93 -8.04
C MET A 438 37.75 -21.96 -6.90
N MET A 439 37.07 -20.81 -6.84
CA MET A 439 37.24 -19.83 -5.76
C MET A 439 36.75 -20.36 -4.40
N ILE A 440 35.63 -21.11 -4.37
CA ILE A 440 35.16 -21.81 -3.16
C ILE A 440 36.18 -22.83 -2.69
N TYR A 441 36.78 -23.57 -3.62
CA TYR A 441 37.81 -24.57 -3.32
C TYR A 441 39.08 -23.95 -2.73
N LEU A 442 39.46 -22.74 -3.17
CA LEU A 442 40.62 -22.03 -2.63
C LEU A 442 40.40 -21.41 -1.24
N GLY A 443 39.19 -21.47 -0.70
CA GLY A 443 38.90 -21.11 0.69
C GLY A 443 38.28 -19.74 0.93
N PRO A 444 37.89 -19.46 2.19
CA PRO A 444 37.15 -18.27 2.57
C PRO A 444 37.93 -16.97 2.29
N ILE A 445 39.26 -16.97 2.44
CA ILE A 445 40.09 -15.78 2.14
C ILE A 445 39.98 -15.37 0.67
N MET A 446 39.96 -16.34 -0.26
CA MET A 446 39.77 -16.02 -1.68
C MET A 446 38.37 -15.46 -1.93
N LEU A 447 37.34 -15.95 -1.23
CA LEU A 447 36.00 -15.37 -1.30
C LEU A 447 35.96 -13.92 -0.78
N ILE A 448 36.70 -13.58 0.28
CA ILE A 448 36.85 -12.18 0.75
C ILE A 448 37.48 -11.31 -0.33
N VAL A 449 38.59 -11.76 -0.93
CA VAL A 449 39.27 -11.02 -2.00
C VAL A 449 38.34 -10.78 -3.19
N VAL A 450 37.53 -11.77 -3.53
CA VAL A 450 36.52 -11.66 -4.59
C VAL A 450 35.45 -10.63 -4.24
N VAL A 451 34.91 -10.65 -3.02
CA VAL A 451 33.92 -9.66 -2.56
C VAL A 451 34.50 -8.24 -2.59
N MET A 452 35.75 -8.05 -2.15
CA MET A 452 36.46 -6.76 -2.21
C MET A 452 36.68 -6.30 -3.66
N THR A 453 37.01 -7.24 -4.57
CA THR A 453 37.19 -6.93 -5.99
C THR A 453 35.87 -6.52 -6.64
N ILE A 454 34.78 -7.24 -6.36
CA ILE A 454 33.43 -6.91 -6.81
C ILE A 454 33.01 -5.53 -6.28
N GLN A 455 33.26 -5.24 -5.01
CA GLN A 455 32.98 -3.95 -4.38
C GLN A 455 33.66 -2.80 -5.14
N ILE A 456 34.98 -2.90 -5.38
CA ILE A 456 35.74 -1.86 -6.09
C ILE A 456 35.19 -1.67 -7.50
N LYS A 457 34.85 -2.76 -8.20
CA LYS A 457 34.30 -2.70 -9.55
C LYS A 457 32.89 -2.10 -9.59
N CYS A 458 31.99 -2.48 -8.68
CA CYS A 458 30.66 -1.88 -8.57
C CYS A 458 30.75 -0.37 -8.27
N PHE A 459 31.65 0.03 -7.36
CA PHE A 459 31.89 1.44 -7.08
C PHE A 459 32.37 2.19 -8.32
N GLN A 460 33.35 1.62 -9.03
CA GLN A 460 33.85 2.20 -10.29
C GLN A 460 32.72 2.39 -11.31
N GLU A 461 31.90 1.37 -11.56
CA GLU A 461 30.79 1.43 -12.52
C GLU A 461 29.77 2.53 -12.18
N ILE A 462 29.40 2.68 -10.90
CA ILE A 462 28.42 3.70 -10.47
C ILE A 462 29.00 5.12 -10.53
N ILE A 463 30.27 5.32 -10.15
CA ILE A 463 30.94 6.63 -10.24
C ILE A 463 31.14 7.05 -11.70
N ASP A 464 31.50 6.10 -12.58
CA ASP A 464 31.69 6.36 -14.00
C ASP A 464 30.39 6.80 -14.70
N ILE A 465 29.21 6.28 -14.27
CA ILE A 465 27.91 6.78 -14.75
C ILE A 465 27.70 8.24 -14.35
N GLY A 466 27.90 8.57 -13.07
CA GLY A 466 27.79 9.95 -12.60
C GLY A 466 28.70 10.88 -13.40
N TYR A 467 29.95 10.47 -13.63
CA TYR A 467 30.88 11.23 -14.44
C TYR A 467 30.41 11.43 -15.89
N ARG A 468 29.94 10.36 -16.57
CA ARG A 468 29.43 10.44 -17.95
C ARG A 468 28.22 11.38 -18.08
N VAL A 469 27.32 11.38 -17.10
CA VAL A 469 26.11 12.22 -17.10
C VAL A 469 26.44 13.70 -16.95
N TYR A 470 27.52 14.03 -16.24
CA TYR A 470 27.89 15.41 -15.90
C TYR A 470 29.22 15.87 -16.51
N HIS A 471 29.72 15.14 -17.52
CA HIS A 471 31.01 15.38 -18.19
C HIS A 471 31.12 16.79 -18.81
N SER A 472 30.00 17.44 -19.14
CA SER A 472 29.96 18.75 -19.79
C SER A 472 30.45 19.93 -18.94
N TYR A 473 30.77 19.72 -17.66
CA TYR A 473 31.04 20.81 -16.70
C TYR A 473 32.48 20.89 -16.17
N GLU A 474 33.43 20.15 -16.76
CA GLU A 474 34.89 20.17 -16.44
C GLU A 474 35.21 20.42 -14.94
N LEU A 475 34.70 19.54 -14.06
CA LEU A 475 34.93 19.65 -12.62
C LEU A 475 36.30 19.07 -12.24
N PRO A 476 37.22 19.86 -11.67
CA PRO A 476 38.51 19.36 -11.23
C PRO A 476 38.34 18.48 -9.97
N TRP A 477 39.19 17.46 -9.83
CA TRP A 477 39.34 16.60 -8.64
C TRP A 477 38.20 15.65 -8.25
N PHE A 478 37.03 15.68 -8.89
CA PHE A 478 35.89 14.82 -8.51
C PHE A 478 36.23 13.33 -8.44
N ARG A 479 36.94 12.81 -9.45
CA ARG A 479 37.33 11.39 -9.51
C ARG A 479 38.30 11.04 -8.39
N THR A 480 39.34 11.84 -8.22
CA THR A 480 40.38 11.65 -7.19
C THR A 480 39.76 11.67 -5.79
N LEU A 481 38.86 12.62 -5.53
CA LEU A 481 38.18 12.75 -4.25
C LEU A 481 37.23 11.57 -3.98
N SER A 482 36.56 11.04 -5.01
CA SER A 482 35.70 9.87 -4.86
C SER A 482 36.48 8.60 -4.51
N TRP A 483 37.64 8.39 -5.13
CA TRP A 483 38.54 7.30 -4.77
C TRP A 483 39.16 7.47 -3.38
N TYR A 484 39.45 8.72 -2.97
CA TYR A 484 39.91 9.02 -1.61
C TYR A 484 38.86 8.59 -0.57
N PHE A 485 37.60 8.97 -0.76
CA PHE A 485 36.53 8.57 0.15
C PHE A 485 36.29 7.04 0.14
N LEU A 486 36.49 6.35 -0.99
CA LEU A 486 36.47 4.89 -1.02
C LEU A 486 37.53 4.29 -0.09
N VAL A 487 38.78 4.74 -0.19
CA VAL A 487 39.86 4.25 0.69
C VAL A 487 39.56 4.55 2.16
N CYS A 488 39.08 5.77 2.45
CA CYS A 488 38.72 6.19 3.80
C CYS A 488 37.62 5.30 4.43
N VAL A 489 36.53 5.05 3.71
CA VAL A 489 35.42 4.24 4.20
C VAL A 489 35.80 2.75 4.30
N ASN A 490 36.60 2.24 3.36
CA ASN A 490 37.14 0.88 3.46
C ASN A 490 38.03 0.72 4.70
N TYR A 491 38.92 1.67 4.95
CA TYR A 491 39.76 1.65 6.15
C TYR A 491 38.86 1.56 7.39
N PHE A 492 37.85 2.43 7.53
CA PHE A 492 36.93 2.44 8.66
C PHE A 492 36.27 1.08 8.93
N PHE A 493 35.58 0.50 7.93
CA PHE A 493 34.83 -0.76 8.12
C PHE A 493 35.72 -2.00 8.23
N TYR A 494 36.73 -2.13 7.37
CA TYR A 494 37.57 -3.31 7.33
C TYR A 494 38.68 -3.30 8.38
N GLY A 495 39.11 -2.11 8.84
CA GLY A 495 40.07 -2.00 9.95
C GLY A 495 39.51 -2.53 11.26
N GLU A 496 38.23 -2.28 11.56
CA GLU A 496 37.57 -2.85 12.75
C GLU A 496 37.40 -4.36 12.62
N THR A 497 37.02 -4.86 11.44
CA THR A 497 36.93 -6.29 11.15
C THR A 497 38.30 -6.99 11.28
N LEU A 498 39.36 -6.37 10.75
CA LEU A 498 40.71 -6.90 10.85
C LEU A 498 41.16 -6.96 12.32
N ALA A 499 40.87 -5.93 13.10
CA ALA A 499 41.18 -5.91 14.52
C ALA A 499 40.44 -7.01 15.30
N GLU A 500 39.16 -7.24 14.99
CA GLU A 500 38.31 -8.25 15.65
C GLU A 500 38.73 -9.69 15.34
N TYR A 501 39.01 -10.02 14.07
CA TYR A 501 39.27 -11.40 13.64
C TYR A 501 40.77 -11.76 13.58
N PHE A 502 41.65 -10.76 13.52
CA PHE A 502 43.10 -10.94 13.36
C PHE A 502 43.89 -10.36 14.54
N GLY A 503 43.25 -10.14 15.70
CA GLY A 503 43.86 -9.52 16.88
C GLY A 503 45.20 -10.15 17.30
N ALA A 504 45.34 -11.48 17.21
CA ALA A 504 46.58 -12.18 17.52
C ALA A 504 47.73 -11.90 16.53
N LEU A 505 47.42 -11.72 15.24
CA LEU A 505 48.39 -11.35 14.21
C LEU A 505 48.79 -9.87 14.33
N VAL A 506 47.81 -9.00 14.57
CA VAL A 506 48.01 -7.55 14.75
C VAL A 506 48.87 -7.24 15.98
N GLN A 507 48.72 -8.02 17.06
CA GLN A 507 49.52 -7.85 18.28
C GLN A 507 50.99 -8.25 18.12
N ARG A 508 51.38 -8.96 17.06
CA ARG A 508 52.80 -9.31 16.81
C ARG A 508 53.61 -8.17 16.17
N GLU A 509 52.95 -7.25 15.46
CA GLU A 509 53.60 -6.23 14.65
C GLU A 509 53.34 -4.81 15.22
N GLU A 510 54.38 -4.19 15.80
CA GLU A 510 54.37 -2.82 16.35
C GLU A 510 53.63 -1.76 15.48
N PRO A 511 53.87 -1.65 14.16
CA PRO A 511 53.18 -0.64 13.34
C PRO A 511 51.68 -0.90 13.17
N LEU A 512 51.25 -2.16 13.19
CA LEU A 512 49.84 -2.54 13.08
C LEU A 512 49.08 -2.28 14.39
N GLN A 513 49.74 -2.43 15.54
CA GLN A 513 49.16 -2.10 16.84
C GLN A 513 48.75 -0.63 16.94
N PHE A 514 49.61 0.28 16.46
CA PHE A 514 49.31 1.71 16.44
C PHE A 514 48.05 2.02 15.60
N LEU A 515 47.97 1.46 14.39
CA LEU A 515 46.85 1.66 13.48
C LEU A 515 45.52 1.16 14.08
N VAL A 516 45.53 -0.01 14.72
CA VAL A 516 44.33 -0.59 15.35
C VAL A 516 43.93 0.18 16.62
N ARG A 517 44.88 0.56 17.47
CA ARG A 517 44.60 1.30 18.72
C ARG A 517 43.93 2.64 18.46
N TYR A 518 44.41 3.38 17.44
CA TYR A 518 43.87 4.70 17.08
C TYR A 518 42.94 4.66 15.87
N HIS A 519 42.47 3.47 15.48
CA HIS A 519 41.70 3.23 14.27
C HIS A 519 40.55 4.21 14.04
N ARG A 520 39.69 4.38 15.06
CA ARG A 520 38.52 5.26 15.00
C ARG A 520 38.91 6.74 14.84
N PHE A 521 39.96 7.18 15.53
CA PHE A 521 40.45 8.55 15.45
C PHE A 521 41.12 8.84 14.11
N ILE A 522 41.98 7.94 13.62
CA ILE A 522 42.62 8.03 12.31
C ILE A 522 41.55 8.07 11.21
N SER A 523 40.54 7.20 11.28
CA SER A 523 39.41 7.19 10.34
C SER A 523 38.68 8.52 10.30
N PHE A 524 38.38 9.10 11.46
CA PHE A 524 37.73 10.42 11.56
C PHE A 524 38.62 11.53 10.99
N ALA A 525 39.91 11.54 11.30
CA ALA A 525 40.86 12.54 10.81
C ALA A 525 41.03 12.49 9.28
N VAL A 526 41.16 11.29 8.70
CA VAL A 526 41.26 11.09 7.25
C VAL A 526 39.95 11.50 6.56
N TYR A 527 38.79 11.16 7.14
CA TYR A 527 37.51 11.62 6.58
C TYR A 527 37.39 13.15 6.60
N LEU A 528 37.75 13.79 7.72
CA LEU A 528 37.72 15.25 7.87
C LEU A 528 38.67 15.94 6.88
N ALA A 529 39.86 15.37 6.65
CA ALA A 529 40.77 15.87 5.62
C ALA A 529 40.14 15.80 4.22
N GLY A 530 39.46 14.70 3.88
CA GLY A 530 38.67 14.58 2.65
C GLY A 530 37.57 15.62 2.53
N PHE A 531 36.84 15.88 3.62
CA PHE A 531 35.80 16.90 3.67
C PHE A 531 36.37 18.31 3.47
N CYS A 532 37.50 18.64 4.11
CA CYS A 532 38.20 19.91 3.89
C CYS A 532 38.67 20.04 2.43
N MET A 533 39.23 18.98 1.84
CA MET A 533 39.61 18.96 0.41
C MET A 533 38.41 19.19 -0.51
N PHE A 534 37.23 18.62 -0.19
CA PHE A 534 36.01 18.89 -0.92
C PHE A 534 35.62 20.38 -0.85
N VAL A 535 35.58 20.96 0.35
CA VAL A 535 35.22 22.37 0.56
C VAL A 535 36.19 23.30 -0.19
N LEU A 536 37.50 23.00 -0.15
CA LEU A 536 38.52 23.74 -0.88
C LEU A 536 38.43 23.57 -2.40
N SER A 537 37.82 22.50 -2.89
CA SER A 537 37.60 22.25 -4.32
C SER A 537 36.36 22.96 -4.90
N LEU A 538 35.60 23.69 -4.09
CA LEU A 538 34.34 24.33 -4.52
C LEU A 538 34.59 25.46 -5.54
N VAL A 539 33.92 25.38 -6.69
CA VAL A 539 34.04 26.36 -7.78
C VAL A 539 32.76 27.18 -7.89
N LYS A 540 32.91 28.51 -7.81
CA LYS A 540 31.80 29.47 -7.97
C LYS A 540 31.14 29.24 -9.34
N LYS A 541 29.80 29.10 -9.34
CA LYS A 541 28.89 28.69 -10.45
C LYS A 541 28.51 27.20 -10.49
N HIS A 542 29.25 26.28 -9.85
CA HIS A 542 28.99 24.84 -9.91
C HIS A 542 28.63 24.18 -8.56
N TYR A 543 28.37 24.96 -7.50
CA TYR A 543 28.08 24.42 -6.17
C TYR A 543 27.01 23.33 -6.15
N ARG A 544 25.86 23.57 -6.79
CA ARG A 544 24.76 22.61 -6.80
C ARG A 544 25.19 21.26 -7.39
N LEU A 545 25.98 21.29 -8.47
CA LEU A 545 26.50 20.09 -9.11
C LEU A 545 27.56 19.39 -8.25
N GLN A 546 28.48 20.14 -7.64
CA GLN A 546 29.50 19.57 -6.75
C GLN A 546 28.88 18.93 -5.49
N PHE A 547 27.83 19.51 -4.92
CA PHE A 547 27.09 18.91 -3.81
C PHE A 547 26.30 17.67 -4.24
N TYR A 548 25.71 17.63 -5.44
CA TYR A 548 25.07 16.42 -5.97
C TYR A 548 26.09 15.29 -6.16
N MET A 549 27.26 15.60 -6.68
CA MET A 549 28.35 14.64 -6.87
C MET A 549 28.94 14.14 -5.56
N PHE A 550 29.10 15.03 -4.58
CA PHE A 550 29.50 14.65 -3.23
C PHE A 550 28.49 13.70 -2.59
N ALA A 551 27.19 14.01 -2.68
CA ALA A 551 26.12 13.13 -2.22
C ALA A 551 26.10 11.80 -2.98
N TRP A 552 26.31 11.82 -4.29
CA TRP A 552 26.39 10.63 -5.14
C TRP A 552 27.49 9.67 -4.67
N THR A 553 28.69 10.18 -4.42
CA THR A 553 29.81 9.39 -3.89
C THR A 553 29.45 8.78 -2.53
N HIS A 554 28.90 9.56 -1.59
CA HIS A 554 28.58 9.07 -0.24
C HIS A 554 27.45 8.04 -0.24
N VAL A 555 26.42 8.24 -1.06
CA VAL A 555 25.33 7.25 -1.23
C VAL A 555 25.88 5.97 -1.87
N THR A 556 26.77 6.08 -2.86
CA THR A 556 27.41 4.91 -3.48
C THR A 556 28.27 4.15 -2.47
N LEU A 557 29.04 4.86 -1.64
CA LEU A 557 29.84 4.23 -0.57
C LEU A 557 28.95 3.53 0.46
N LEU A 558 27.87 4.18 0.88
CA LEU A 558 26.91 3.61 1.81
C LEU A 558 26.29 2.32 1.26
N ILE A 559 25.96 2.29 -0.04
CA ILE A 559 25.35 1.12 -0.66
C ILE A 559 26.38 0.02 -0.94
N VAL A 560 27.58 0.34 -1.43
CA VAL A 560 28.53 -0.67 -1.92
C VAL A 560 29.46 -1.18 -0.80
N VAL A 561 30.01 -0.28 0.02
CA VAL A 561 30.98 -0.65 1.06
C VAL A 561 30.31 -1.28 2.27
N THR A 562 29.19 -0.72 2.75
CA THR A 562 28.46 -1.32 3.87
C THR A 562 28.03 -2.74 3.55
N GLN A 563 27.56 -2.98 2.32
CA GLN A 563 27.03 -4.30 1.95
C GLN A 563 28.12 -5.35 1.79
N SER A 564 29.25 -5.01 1.15
CA SER A 564 30.42 -5.89 1.07
C SER A 564 30.99 -6.21 2.46
N HIS A 565 31.01 -5.23 3.37
CA HIS A 565 31.37 -5.46 4.76
C HIS A 565 30.44 -6.47 5.46
N LEU A 566 29.12 -6.34 5.30
CA LEU A 566 28.15 -7.30 5.86
C LEU A 566 28.29 -8.70 5.25
N VAL A 567 28.57 -8.79 3.94
CA VAL A 567 28.86 -10.08 3.28
C VAL A 567 30.09 -10.75 3.90
N ILE A 568 31.15 -9.98 4.11
CA ILE A 568 32.40 -10.48 4.71
C ILE A 568 32.16 -10.92 6.16
N GLN A 569 31.38 -10.16 6.94
CA GLN A 569 31.00 -10.58 8.29
C GLN A 569 30.19 -11.88 8.29
N ASN A 570 29.28 -12.07 7.34
CA ASN A 570 28.53 -13.33 7.22
C ASN A 570 29.45 -14.49 6.84
N LEU A 571 30.46 -14.25 5.98
CA LEU A 571 31.43 -15.26 5.58
C LEU A 571 32.30 -15.73 6.75
N PHE A 572 32.69 -14.83 7.66
CA PHE A 572 33.44 -15.18 8.87
C PHE A 572 32.65 -16.07 9.83
N GLU A 573 31.32 -16.00 9.85
CA GLU A 573 30.45 -16.89 10.63
C GLU A 573 30.27 -18.28 10.00
N GLY A 574 30.78 -18.48 8.78
CA GLY A 574 30.74 -19.74 8.04
C GLY A 574 30.37 -19.52 6.58
N MET A 575 31.03 -20.23 5.67
CA MET A 575 30.79 -20.07 4.22
C MET A 575 29.35 -20.36 3.81
N ILE A 576 28.63 -21.21 4.55
CA ILE A 576 27.23 -21.54 4.30
C ILE A 576 26.33 -20.29 4.38
N TRP A 577 26.64 -19.33 5.26
CA TRP A 577 25.93 -18.06 5.40
C TRP A 577 26.18 -17.07 4.25
N PHE A 578 27.13 -17.38 3.37
CA PHE A 578 27.33 -16.66 2.11
C PHE A 578 26.76 -17.46 0.93
N LEU A 579 27.11 -18.74 0.83
CA LEU A 579 26.80 -19.59 -0.32
C LEU A 579 25.29 -19.86 -0.47
N VAL A 580 24.58 -20.14 0.63
CA VAL A 580 23.14 -20.43 0.57
C VAL A 580 22.34 -19.19 0.15
N PRO A 581 22.49 -18.01 0.80
CA PRO A 581 21.82 -16.79 0.35
C PRO A 581 22.10 -16.39 -1.10
N VAL A 582 23.36 -16.46 -1.53
CA VAL A 582 23.74 -16.13 -2.91
C VAL A 582 23.08 -17.08 -3.90
N SER A 583 23.11 -18.38 -3.61
CA SER A 583 22.52 -19.42 -4.46
C SER A 583 20.99 -19.33 -4.50
N ILE A 584 20.34 -18.95 -3.40
CA ILE A 584 18.89 -18.70 -3.31
C ILE A 584 18.47 -17.60 -4.29
N VAL A 585 19.18 -16.48 -4.32
CA VAL A 585 18.86 -15.36 -5.22
C VAL A 585 19.08 -15.76 -6.69
N ILE A 586 20.18 -16.47 -6.98
CA ILE A 586 20.47 -16.99 -8.33
C ILE A 586 19.37 -17.97 -8.77
N CYS A 587 19.01 -18.92 -7.91
CA CYS A 587 17.95 -19.89 -8.17
C CYS A 587 16.61 -19.18 -8.39
N ASN A 588 16.30 -18.14 -7.61
CA ASN A 588 15.07 -17.39 -7.75
C ASN A 588 14.97 -16.70 -9.11
N ASP A 589 16.04 -16.08 -9.60
CA ASP A 589 16.05 -15.48 -10.94
C ASP A 589 15.91 -16.53 -12.05
N ILE A 590 16.56 -17.71 -11.91
CA ILE A 590 16.44 -18.82 -12.88
C ILE A 590 15.01 -19.38 -12.88
N MET A 591 14.46 -19.70 -11.71
CA MET A 591 13.12 -20.28 -11.58
C MET A 591 12.06 -19.27 -12.00
N ALA A 592 12.21 -17.99 -11.63
CA ALA A 592 11.28 -16.96 -12.08
C ALA A 592 11.30 -16.76 -13.60
N TYR A 593 12.48 -16.91 -14.23
CA TYR A 593 12.59 -16.91 -15.67
C TYR A 593 11.95 -18.16 -16.31
N LEU A 594 12.23 -19.36 -15.80
CA LEU A 594 11.68 -20.61 -16.34
C LEU A 594 10.15 -20.66 -16.26
N PHE A 595 9.59 -20.42 -15.08
CA PHE A 595 8.13 -20.37 -14.89
C PHE A 595 7.51 -19.19 -15.66
N GLY A 596 8.21 -18.06 -15.74
CA GLY A 596 7.77 -16.93 -16.55
C GLY A 596 7.80 -17.19 -18.05
N PHE A 597 8.70 -18.04 -18.53
CA PHE A 597 8.76 -18.43 -19.94
C PHE A 597 7.65 -19.44 -20.30
N PHE A 598 7.41 -20.45 -19.47
CA PHE A 598 6.42 -21.49 -19.75
C PHE A 598 4.97 -21.07 -19.45
N PHE A 599 4.75 -20.30 -18.38
CA PHE A 599 3.42 -19.98 -17.87
C PHE A 599 3.14 -18.47 -17.81
N GLY A 600 4.11 -17.62 -18.11
CA GLY A 600 3.98 -16.18 -17.97
C GLY A 600 3.04 -15.56 -18.98
N ARG A 601 1.95 -14.97 -18.49
CA ARG A 601 0.98 -14.21 -19.29
C ARG A 601 0.84 -12.78 -18.79
N THR A 602 1.15 -12.53 -17.52
CA THR A 602 0.94 -11.23 -16.88
C THR A 602 2.26 -10.58 -16.46
N PRO A 603 2.62 -9.40 -17.01
CA PRO A 603 3.87 -8.71 -16.65
C PRO A 603 3.81 -8.18 -15.21
N LEU A 604 4.91 -8.34 -14.48
CA LEU A 604 5.06 -8.00 -13.07
C LEU A 604 5.27 -6.49 -12.85
N ILE A 605 6.14 -5.86 -13.66
CA ILE A 605 6.44 -4.42 -13.57
C ILE A 605 6.76 -3.85 -14.96
N LYS A 606 6.22 -2.66 -15.30
CA LYS A 606 6.48 -2.03 -16.63
C LYS A 606 7.96 -1.68 -16.85
N LEU A 607 8.72 -1.49 -15.77
CA LEU A 607 10.16 -1.24 -15.80
C LEU A 607 10.95 -2.45 -16.34
N SER A 608 10.40 -3.66 -16.19
CA SER A 608 10.97 -4.92 -16.66
C SER A 608 9.86 -5.80 -17.25
N PRO A 609 9.41 -5.50 -18.49
CA PRO A 609 8.23 -6.15 -19.10
C PRO A 609 8.40 -7.65 -19.35
N LYS A 610 9.64 -8.18 -19.20
CA LYS A 610 9.95 -9.60 -19.34
C LYS A 610 9.75 -10.41 -18.06
N LYS A 611 9.63 -9.76 -16.88
CA LYS A 611 9.36 -10.44 -15.60
C LYS A 611 7.83 -10.56 -15.45
N THR A 612 7.32 -11.75 -15.11
CA THR A 612 5.88 -12.06 -15.02
C THR A 612 5.46 -12.47 -13.60
N TRP A 613 4.18 -12.35 -13.28
CA TRP A 613 3.64 -12.78 -11.98
C TRP A 613 3.72 -14.30 -11.80
N GLU A 614 3.43 -15.06 -12.85
CA GLU A 614 3.52 -16.51 -12.83
C GLU A 614 4.98 -16.96 -12.63
N GLY A 615 5.92 -16.23 -13.22
CA GLY A 615 7.35 -16.37 -12.93
C GLY A 615 7.68 -16.07 -11.48
N PHE A 616 7.19 -14.96 -10.93
CA PHE A 616 7.44 -14.60 -9.52
C PHE A 616 6.94 -15.67 -8.54
N ILE A 617 5.73 -16.20 -8.75
CA ILE A 617 5.15 -17.25 -7.89
C ILE A 617 5.91 -18.58 -8.07
N GLY A 618 6.25 -18.96 -9.30
CA GLY A 618 7.07 -20.15 -9.57
C GLY A 618 8.47 -20.04 -8.97
N GLY A 619 9.07 -18.86 -9.04
CA GLY A 619 10.34 -18.51 -8.39
C GLY A 619 10.27 -18.70 -6.87
N PHE A 620 9.20 -18.24 -6.23
CA PHE A 620 8.98 -18.43 -4.79
C PHE A 620 9.03 -19.90 -4.37
N PHE A 621 8.18 -20.75 -4.95
CA PHE A 621 8.13 -22.17 -4.58
C PHE A 621 9.41 -22.92 -4.98
N GLY A 622 9.96 -22.63 -6.17
CA GLY A 622 11.21 -23.24 -6.62
C GLY A 622 12.38 -22.93 -5.68
N THR A 623 12.47 -21.69 -5.19
CA THR A 623 13.53 -21.23 -4.29
C THR A 623 13.39 -21.79 -2.87
N LEU A 624 12.17 -22.02 -2.39
CA LEU A 624 11.95 -22.71 -1.12
C LEU A 624 12.47 -24.14 -1.16
N VAL A 625 12.10 -24.90 -2.20
CA VAL A 625 12.54 -26.29 -2.38
C VAL A 625 14.06 -26.36 -2.57
N PHE A 626 14.61 -25.51 -3.45
CA PHE A 626 16.05 -25.46 -3.69
C PHE A 626 16.85 -25.10 -2.44
N GLY A 627 16.44 -24.04 -1.71
CA GLY A 627 17.12 -23.63 -0.49
C GLY A 627 17.09 -24.73 0.58
N PHE A 628 15.96 -25.40 0.77
CA PHE A 628 15.83 -26.50 1.73
C PHE A 628 16.76 -27.69 1.41
N ILE A 629 16.91 -28.04 0.13
CA ILE A 629 17.83 -29.10 -0.32
C ILE A 629 19.29 -28.65 -0.21
N LEU A 630 19.61 -27.45 -0.67
CA LEU A 630 20.98 -26.93 -0.64
C LEU A 630 21.50 -26.79 0.81
N ALA A 631 20.64 -26.34 1.72
CA ALA A 631 20.95 -26.26 3.14
C ALA A 631 21.30 -27.64 3.73
N TYR A 632 20.57 -28.69 3.34
CA TYR A 632 20.88 -30.06 3.75
C TYR A 632 22.25 -30.53 3.23
N LEU A 633 22.52 -30.30 1.93
CA LEU A 633 23.77 -30.74 1.30
C LEU A 633 25.01 -30.06 1.89
N LEU A 634 24.95 -28.75 2.12
CA LEU A 634 26.09 -28.00 2.64
C LEU A 634 26.31 -28.21 4.14
N ALA A 635 25.24 -28.44 4.91
CA ALA A 635 25.33 -28.69 6.35
C ALA A 635 26.10 -29.99 6.70
N GLN A 636 26.27 -30.90 5.76
CA GLN A 636 27.03 -32.15 5.96
C GLN A 636 28.54 -31.94 6.04
N PHE A 637 29.07 -30.83 5.53
CA PHE A 637 30.51 -30.59 5.44
C PHE A 637 30.94 -29.48 6.41
N GLN A 638 31.79 -29.85 7.37
CA GLN A 638 32.35 -28.90 8.35
C GLN A 638 33.02 -27.70 7.69
N TYR A 639 33.68 -27.92 6.55
CA TYR A 639 34.31 -26.87 5.75
C TYR A 639 33.37 -25.69 5.43
N PHE A 640 32.10 -25.94 5.14
CA PHE A 640 31.15 -24.85 4.83
C PHE A 640 30.53 -24.22 6.08
N VAL A 641 30.47 -24.99 7.15
CA VAL A 641 29.65 -24.69 8.33
C VAL A 641 30.45 -23.96 9.40
N CYS A 642 31.72 -24.31 9.55
CA CYS A 642 32.56 -23.76 10.61
C CYS A 642 32.93 -22.30 10.39
N PRO A 643 32.95 -21.48 11.45
CA PRO A 643 33.43 -20.11 11.37
C PRO A 643 34.91 -20.08 11.02
N VAL A 644 35.34 -18.99 10.38
CA VAL A 644 36.72 -18.82 9.94
C VAL A 644 37.51 -18.21 11.10
N GLU A 645 38.47 -18.98 11.64
CA GLU A 645 39.35 -18.54 12.72
C GLU A 645 40.82 -18.54 12.27
N TYR A 646 41.60 -17.63 12.87
CA TYR A 646 43.03 -17.56 12.64
C TYR A 646 43.76 -18.42 13.67
N ASN A 647 44.43 -19.49 13.21
CA ASN A 647 45.23 -20.33 14.07
C ASN A 647 46.66 -19.74 14.21
N SER A 648 47.00 -19.30 15.42
CA SER A 648 48.28 -18.67 15.76
C SER A 648 49.48 -19.61 15.75
N GLU A 649 49.27 -20.92 15.80
CA GLU A 649 50.32 -21.95 15.79
C GLU A 649 50.74 -22.31 14.36
N THR A 650 49.77 -22.42 13.45
CA THR A 650 50.03 -22.77 12.04
C THR A 650 50.13 -21.57 11.11
N ASN A 651 49.88 -20.36 11.61
CA ASN A 651 49.78 -19.10 10.85
C ASN A 651 48.83 -19.21 9.64
N ARG A 652 47.79 -20.04 9.72
CA ARG A 652 46.83 -20.30 8.64
C ARG A 652 45.40 -20.12 9.13
N PHE A 653 44.52 -19.78 8.19
CA PHE A 653 43.07 -19.76 8.41
C PHE A 653 42.55 -21.18 8.34
N THR A 654 41.85 -21.60 9.38
CA THR A 654 41.23 -22.92 9.46
C THR A 654 39.73 -22.76 9.65
N ALA A 655 38.96 -23.59 8.94
CA ALA A 655 37.51 -23.72 9.09
C ALA A 655 37.20 -25.10 9.69
N GLU A 656 37.87 -25.42 10.80
CA GLU A 656 37.76 -26.69 11.52
C GLU A 656 37.21 -26.38 12.91
N CYS A 657 36.05 -26.94 13.23
CA CYS A 657 35.34 -26.73 14.48
C CYS A 657 34.40 -27.90 14.76
N GLU A 658 33.95 -28.04 16.00
CA GLU A 658 32.76 -28.84 16.27
C GLU A 658 31.52 -28.08 15.77
N PRO A 659 30.71 -28.66 14.85
CA PRO A 659 29.52 -27.99 14.33
C PRO A 659 28.57 -27.62 15.47
N SER A 660 28.06 -26.38 15.44
CA SER A 660 27.07 -25.94 16.42
C SER A 660 25.74 -26.68 16.26
N ASP A 661 24.91 -26.67 17.31
CA ASP A 661 23.63 -27.41 17.37
C ASP A 661 22.71 -27.15 16.16
N ILE A 662 22.81 -25.98 15.54
CA ILE A 662 22.05 -25.62 14.33
C ILE A 662 22.40 -26.47 13.09
N PHE A 663 23.57 -27.09 13.10
CA PHE A 663 24.09 -27.98 12.06
C PHE A 663 24.19 -29.45 12.52
N VAL A 664 23.55 -29.78 13.64
CA VAL A 664 23.35 -31.16 14.09
C VAL A 664 21.91 -31.58 13.82
N MET A 665 21.71 -32.82 13.33
CA MET A 665 20.37 -33.34 13.02
C MET A 665 19.53 -33.48 14.29
N HIS A 666 18.31 -32.94 14.27
CA HIS A 666 17.36 -33.04 15.37
C HIS A 666 16.06 -33.72 14.89
N GLU A 667 15.42 -34.48 15.78
CA GLU A 667 14.09 -35.05 15.54
C GLU A 667 13.00 -34.05 15.92
N TYR A 668 12.12 -33.73 14.97
CA TYR A 668 10.98 -32.84 15.17
C TYR A 668 9.67 -33.61 15.06
N THR A 669 8.75 -33.38 16.00
CA THR A 669 7.38 -33.91 15.95
C THR A 669 6.50 -33.03 15.06
N LEU A 670 5.88 -33.60 14.03
CA LEU A 670 5.04 -32.86 13.09
C LEU A 670 3.71 -32.43 13.73
N PRO A 671 3.11 -31.29 13.35
CA PRO A 671 1.76 -30.90 13.80
C PRO A 671 0.69 -31.89 13.32
N PHE A 672 -0.39 -32.08 14.10
CA PHE A 672 -1.47 -33.06 13.83
C PHE A 672 -2.06 -32.95 12.41
N THR A 673 -2.18 -31.73 11.88
CA THR A 673 -2.66 -31.44 10.52
C THR A 673 -1.74 -32.00 9.44
N VAL A 674 -0.42 -31.97 9.66
CA VAL A 674 0.60 -32.47 8.72
C VAL A 674 0.74 -33.98 8.84
N GLN A 675 0.63 -34.53 10.05
CA GLN A 675 0.63 -35.98 10.30
C GLN A 675 -0.51 -36.69 9.54
N SER A 676 -1.68 -36.05 9.46
CA SER A 676 -2.85 -36.56 8.73
C SER A 676 -2.63 -36.68 7.22
N ILE A 677 -1.71 -35.88 6.66
CA ILE A 677 -1.40 -35.83 5.23
C ILE A 677 -0.19 -36.72 4.88
N LEU A 678 0.89 -36.64 5.67
CA LEU A 678 2.18 -37.28 5.38
C LEU A 678 2.40 -38.65 6.04
N ARG A 679 1.50 -39.11 6.92
CA ARG A 679 1.56 -40.38 7.68
C ARG A 679 2.81 -40.58 8.57
N TRP A 680 3.76 -39.65 8.60
CA TRP A 680 4.94 -39.68 9.47
C TRP A 680 4.68 -38.93 10.79
N LYS A 681 5.21 -39.46 11.90
CA LYS A 681 5.08 -38.85 13.23
C LYS A 681 6.24 -37.91 13.56
N THR A 682 7.45 -38.26 13.13
CA THR A 682 8.68 -37.50 13.34
C THR A 682 9.42 -37.32 12.01
N VAL A 683 10.18 -36.24 11.92
CA VAL A 683 11.08 -35.94 10.80
C VAL A 683 12.42 -35.47 11.37
N THR A 684 13.51 -36.02 10.83
CA THR A 684 14.87 -35.64 11.19
C THR A 684 15.39 -34.62 10.20
N ILE A 685 15.68 -33.40 10.66
CA ILE A 685 16.20 -32.32 9.82
C ILE A 685 17.25 -31.51 10.58
N TYR A 686 18.13 -30.83 9.84
CA TYR A 686 19.01 -29.83 10.43
C TYR A 686 18.18 -28.59 10.79
N PRO A 687 18.34 -28.01 12.00
CA PRO A 687 17.72 -26.73 12.33
C PRO A 687 18.03 -25.63 11.31
N TYR A 688 19.23 -25.65 10.71
CA TYR A 688 19.61 -24.75 9.62
C TYR A 688 18.68 -24.82 8.39
N GLN A 689 18.05 -25.96 8.08
CA GLN A 689 17.08 -26.04 6.98
C GLN A 689 15.84 -25.18 7.24
N ILE A 690 15.42 -25.03 8.51
CA ILE A 690 14.31 -24.14 8.89
C ILE A 690 14.72 -22.68 8.71
N HIS A 691 15.94 -22.33 9.10
CA HIS A 691 16.51 -20.99 8.86
C HIS A 691 16.62 -20.70 7.36
N SER A 692 17.04 -21.68 6.55
CA SER A 692 17.09 -21.55 5.10
C SER A 692 15.72 -21.30 4.47
N VAL A 693 14.61 -21.80 5.04
CA VAL A 693 13.26 -21.49 4.56
C VAL A 693 12.95 -20.00 4.77
N ALA A 694 13.34 -19.41 5.90
CA ALA A 694 13.19 -17.98 6.15
C ALA A 694 14.04 -17.14 5.19
N LEU A 695 15.30 -17.54 4.94
CA LEU A 695 16.18 -16.93 3.96
C LEU A 695 15.61 -17.02 2.53
N SER A 696 15.10 -18.18 2.12
CA SER A 696 14.47 -18.39 0.81
C SER A 696 13.18 -17.58 0.62
N THR A 697 12.38 -17.46 1.68
CA THR A 697 11.15 -16.64 1.67
C THR A 697 11.50 -15.17 1.44
N PHE A 698 12.50 -14.64 2.15
CA PHE A 698 12.96 -13.27 1.94
C PHE A 698 13.59 -13.08 0.56
N GLY A 699 14.50 -13.98 0.17
CA GLY A 699 15.23 -13.91 -1.09
C GLY A 699 14.34 -13.96 -2.33
N SER A 700 13.19 -14.65 -2.25
CA SER A 700 12.23 -14.73 -3.35
C SER A 700 11.18 -13.61 -3.34
N LEU A 701 10.67 -13.20 -2.17
CA LEU A 701 9.65 -12.15 -2.09
C LEU A 701 10.25 -10.74 -2.18
N ILE A 702 11.30 -10.48 -1.41
CA ILE A 702 11.89 -9.15 -1.25
C ILE A 702 13.13 -8.97 -2.12
N GLY A 703 13.95 -10.02 -2.29
CA GLY A 703 15.16 -9.99 -3.12
C GLY A 703 14.98 -9.38 -4.52
N PRO A 704 13.92 -9.72 -5.30
CA PRO A 704 13.70 -9.16 -6.63
C PRO A 704 13.49 -7.64 -6.67
N PHE A 705 13.08 -7.03 -5.56
CA PHE A 705 12.93 -5.57 -5.47
C PHE A 705 14.28 -4.83 -5.55
N GLY A 706 15.39 -5.47 -5.14
CA GLY A 706 16.74 -4.95 -5.37
C GLY A 706 17.05 -4.80 -6.87
N GLY A 707 16.72 -5.82 -7.66
CA GLY A 707 16.85 -5.78 -9.12
C GLY A 707 15.90 -4.80 -9.80
N PHE A 708 14.70 -4.57 -9.24
CA PHE A 708 13.81 -3.50 -9.71
C PHE A 708 14.37 -2.11 -9.41
N PHE A 709 14.94 -1.91 -8.23
CA PHE A 709 15.59 -0.66 -7.86
C PHE A 709 16.75 -0.33 -8.81
N ALA A 710 17.64 -1.29 -9.03
CA ALA A 710 18.77 -1.15 -9.96
C ALA A 710 18.30 -0.93 -11.41
N SER A 711 17.28 -1.66 -11.86
CA SER A 711 16.65 -1.40 -13.17
C SER A 711 16.07 0.01 -13.26
N GLY A 712 15.48 0.52 -12.18
CA GLY A 712 14.85 1.84 -12.10
C GLY A 712 15.87 2.95 -12.22
N PHE A 713 16.97 2.79 -11.47
CA PHE A 713 18.15 3.64 -11.56
C PHE A 713 18.68 3.70 -12.98
N LYS A 714 18.91 2.55 -13.64
CA LYS A 714 19.38 2.51 -15.02
C LYS A 714 18.46 3.28 -15.99
N ARG A 715 17.14 3.11 -15.88
CA ARG A 715 16.18 3.83 -16.74
C ARG A 715 16.13 5.32 -16.46
N ALA A 716 16.35 5.77 -15.22
CA ALA A 716 16.41 7.19 -14.88
C ALA A 716 17.55 7.92 -15.61
N PHE A 717 18.68 7.24 -15.82
CA PHE A 717 19.83 7.77 -16.58
C PHE A 717 19.82 7.37 -18.07
N LYS A 718 18.72 6.77 -18.55
CA LYS A 718 18.59 6.23 -19.91
C LYS A 718 19.68 5.24 -20.34
N ILE A 719 20.28 4.55 -19.38
CA ILE A 719 21.21 3.44 -19.62
C ILE A 719 20.48 2.10 -19.54
N LYS A 720 21.06 1.06 -20.13
CA LYS A 720 20.49 -0.29 -20.13
C LYS A 720 21.14 -1.21 -19.09
N ASP A 721 22.46 -1.13 -19.01
CA ASP A 721 23.34 -1.89 -18.14
C ASP A 721 24.28 -0.87 -17.46
N PHE A 722 24.77 -1.15 -16.24
CA PHE A 722 25.63 -0.21 -15.50
C PHE A 722 26.98 -0.02 -16.20
N ALA A 723 27.45 -1.06 -16.89
CA ALA A 723 28.64 -1.05 -17.73
C ALA A 723 28.57 -2.21 -18.75
N ASP A 724 29.60 -2.33 -19.60
CA ASP A 724 29.79 -3.46 -20.53
C ASP A 724 30.99 -4.33 -20.11
N THR A 725 31.21 -4.44 -18.81
CA THR A 725 32.38 -5.12 -18.19
C THR A 725 32.43 -6.60 -18.53
N ILE A 726 31.27 -7.27 -18.64
CA ILE A 726 31.17 -8.68 -19.03
C ILE A 726 30.47 -8.77 -20.40
N PRO A 727 31.20 -9.17 -21.47
CA PRO A 727 30.65 -9.29 -22.81
C PRO A 727 29.36 -10.12 -22.85
N GLY A 728 28.30 -9.54 -23.41
CA GLY A 728 26.98 -10.17 -23.50
C GLY A 728 26.16 -10.24 -22.20
N HIS A 729 26.73 -9.84 -21.05
CA HIS A 729 26.12 -9.93 -19.71
C HIS A 729 25.99 -8.58 -18.96
N GLY A 730 26.51 -7.47 -19.48
CA GLY A 730 26.38 -6.14 -18.86
C GLY A 730 27.46 -5.87 -17.80
N GLY A 731 27.14 -5.03 -16.80
CA GLY A 731 28.05 -4.64 -15.72
C GLY A 731 28.09 -5.67 -14.60
N ILE A 732 29.09 -5.55 -13.73
CA ILE A 732 29.17 -6.38 -12.51
C ILE A 732 28.03 -6.01 -11.56
N MET A 733 27.69 -4.72 -11.45
CA MET A 733 26.57 -4.24 -10.64
C MET A 733 25.22 -4.86 -11.07
N ASP A 734 25.05 -5.16 -12.36
CA ASP A 734 23.84 -5.79 -12.91
C ASP A 734 23.61 -7.24 -12.43
N ARG A 735 24.62 -7.85 -11.79
CA ARG A 735 24.56 -9.25 -11.31
C ARG A 735 24.45 -9.36 -9.80
N PHE A 736 24.76 -8.28 -9.08
CA PHE A 736 24.73 -8.22 -7.63
C PHE A 736 23.63 -7.32 -7.07
N ASP A 737 22.81 -6.70 -7.93
CA ASP A 737 21.72 -5.79 -7.54
C ASP A 737 20.71 -6.40 -6.54
N CYS A 738 20.31 -7.65 -6.73
CA CYS A 738 19.42 -8.38 -5.83
C CYS A 738 20.15 -8.90 -4.58
N GLN A 739 21.47 -9.12 -4.66
CA GLN A 739 22.29 -9.66 -3.57
C GLN A 739 22.50 -8.64 -2.44
N TYR A 740 22.47 -7.34 -2.76
CA TYR A 740 22.63 -6.28 -1.76
C TYR A 740 21.59 -6.35 -0.62
N LEU A 741 20.32 -6.58 -0.94
CA LEU A 741 19.29 -6.72 0.09
C LEU A 741 19.44 -8.03 0.87
N MET A 742 19.88 -9.09 0.19
CA MET A 742 20.06 -10.41 0.80
C MET A 742 21.22 -10.44 1.81
N ALA A 743 22.32 -9.74 1.53
CA ALA A 743 23.47 -9.63 2.42
C ALA A 743 23.10 -8.98 3.77
N THR A 744 22.42 -7.83 3.73
CA THR A 744 21.93 -7.15 4.94
C THR A 744 20.96 -8.04 5.71
N PHE A 745 19.99 -8.65 5.03
CA PHE A 745 19.01 -9.50 5.70
C PHE A 745 19.66 -10.68 6.40
N THR A 746 20.58 -11.37 5.71
CA THR A 746 21.30 -12.51 6.28
C THR A 746 22.07 -12.09 7.54
N HIS A 747 22.75 -10.95 7.51
CA HIS A 747 23.48 -10.45 8.67
C HIS A 747 22.56 -10.14 9.85
N VAL A 748 21.48 -9.40 9.61
CA VAL A 748 20.48 -9.07 10.64
C VAL A 748 19.84 -10.34 11.18
N TYR A 749 19.58 -11.33 10.32
CA TYR A 749 19.01 -12.61 10.70
C TYR A 749 19.96 -13.41 11.61
N ILE A 750 21.24 -13.51 11.24
CA ILE A 750 22.27 -14.14 12.08
C ILE A 750 22.36 -13.42 13.42
N ALA A 751 22.50 -12.10 13.42
CA ALA A 751 22.63 -11.30 14.64
C ALA A 751 21.42 -11.42 15.58
N SER A 752 20.22 -11.65 15.04
CA SER A 752 18.98 -11.68 15.82
C SER A 752 18.57 -13.08 16.29
N PHE A 753 18.79 -14.10 15.46
CA PHE A 753 18.23 -15.44 15.67
C PHE A 753 19.29 -16.52 15.90
N ILE A 754 20.54 -16.27 15.52
CA ILE A 754 21.61 -17.28 15.53
C ILE A 754 22.69 -16.92 16.55
N ARG A 755 23.17 -15.68 16.58
CA ARG A 755 24.17 -15.22 17.54
C ARG A 755 23.57 -15.14 18.93
N GLY A 756 23.75 -16.21 19.71
CA GLY A 756 23.82 -16.13 21.17
C GLY A 756 25.17 -15.55 21.63
N PRO A 757 25.31 -15.11 22.89
CA PRO A 757 26.61 -14.68 23.42
C PRO A 757 27.59 -15.86 23.39
N ASN A 758 28.62 -15.78 22.52
CA ASN A 758 29.67 -16.81 22.42
C ASN A 758 30.56 -16.77 23.69
N PRO A 759 30.55 -17.81 24.53
CA PRO A 759 31.29 -17.82 25.80
C PRO A 759 32.80 -17.60 25.63
N SER A 760 33.38 -18.11 24.55
CA SER A 760 34.81 -18.01 24.25
C SER A 760 35.22 -16.57 23.89
N LYS A 761 34.39 -15.85 23.12
CA LYS A 761 34.61 -14.42 22.83
C LYS A 761 34.42 -13.55 24.06
N VAL A 762 33.40 -13.84 24.88
CA VAL A 762 33.21 -13.15 26.17
C VAL A 762 34.41 -13.39 27.07
N LEU A 763 34.91 -14.63 27.14
CA LEU A 763 36.10 -14.97 27.92
C LEU A 763 37.35 -14.25 27.41
N GLN A 764 37.58 -14.18 26.09
CA GLN A 764 38.70 -13.41 25.53
C GLN A 764 38.61 -11.91 25.85
N GLN A 765 37.41 -11.32 25.79
CA GLN A 765 37.20 -9.92 26.19
C GLN A 765 37.49 -9.70 27.68
N LEU A 766 37.13 -10.68 28.53
CA LEU A 766 37.47 -10.64 29.95
C LEU A 766 38.98 -10.74 30.17
N LEU A 767 39.68 -11.60 29.43
CA LEU A 767 41.12 -11.81 29.54
C LEU A 767 41.98 -10.60 29.09
N VAL A 768 41.39 -9.65 28.36
CA VAL A 768 42.04 -8.38 27.98
C VAL A 768 42.01 -7.33 29.11
N LEU A 769 41.12 -7.49 30.10
CA LEU A 769 40.99 -6.54 31.22
C LEU A 769 42.18 -6.62 32.19
N GLN A 770 42.32 -5.61 33.06
CA GLN A 770 43.33 -5.65 34.12
C GLN A 770 43.07 -6.83 35.08
N PRO A 771 44.11 -7.50 35.64
CA PRO A 771 43.94 -8.68 36.49
C PRO A 771 42.96 -8.49 37.65
N GLU A 772 42.90 -7.30 38.26
CA GLU A 772 41.95 -6.96 39.32
C GLU A 772 40.48 -7.00 38.85
N GLN A 773 40.23 -6.51 37.63
CA GLN A 773 38.90 -6.51 37.02
C GLN A 773 38.49 -7.93 36.62
N GLN A 774 39.44 -8.74 36.14
CA GLN A 774 39.21 -10.16 35.84
C GLN A 774 38.77 -10.93 37.09
N LEU A 775 39.49 -10.73 38.21
CA LEU A 775 39.20 -11.39 39.48
C LEU A 775 37.83 -10.96 40.05
N SER A 776 37.50 -9.68 39.94
CA SER A 776 36.21 -9.12 40.35
C SER A 776 35.04 -9.75 39.58
N ILE A 777 35.17 -9.84 38.25
CA ILE A 777 34.15 -10.44 37.39
C ILE A 777 34.00 -11.94 37.68
N PHE A 778 35.11 -12.66 37.87
CA PHE A 778 35.09 -14.07 38.24
C PHE A 778 34.36 -14.32 39.56
N ASN A 779 34.67 -13.55 40.61
CA ASN A 779 34.01 -13.68 41.91
C ASN A 779 32.52 -13.33 41.83
N ALA A 780 32.15 -12.25 41.14
CA ALA A 780 30.75 -11.88 40.94
C ALA A 780 29.95 -12.93 40.15
N MET A 781 30.57 -13.57 39.15
CA MET A 781 29.96 -14.65 38.39
C MET A 781 29.79 -15.91 39.23
N ARG A 782 30.81 -16.28 40.01
CA ARG A 782 30.77 -17.40 40.96
C ARG A 782 29.64 -17.25 41.97
N ASP A 783 29.51 -16.06 42.58
CA ASP A 783 28.50 -15.81 43.61
C ASP A 783 27.08 -15.86 43.03
N ARG A 784 26.86 -15.29 41.83
CA ARG A 784 25.57 -15.41 41.12
C ARG A 784 25.24 -16.83 40.66
N LEU A 785 26.24 -17.65 40.33
CA LEU A 785 26.02 -19.06 39.98
C LEU A 785 25.67 -19.91 41.22
N ARG A 786 26.18 -19.55 42.40
CA ARG A 786 25.74 -20.13 43.69
C ARG A 786 24.31 -19.71 44.05
N ASP A 787 23.96 -18.44 43.89
CA ASP A 787 22.59 -17.95 44.13
C ASP A 787 21.55 -18.66 43.24
N ARG A 788 21.96 -19.05 42.02
CA ARG A 788 21.13 -19.81 41.09
C ARG A 788 21.12 -21.33 41.33
N GLY A 789 21.86 -21.82 42.34
CA GLY A 789 21.96 -23.24 42.68
C GLY A 789 22.69 -24.10 41.65
N ILE A 790 23.46 -23.48 40.74
CA ILE A 790 24.23 -24.19 39.69
C ILE A 790 25.56 -24.69 40.25
N LEU A 791 26.17 -23.92 41.17
CA LEU A 791 27.36 -24.34 41.91
C LEU A 791 26.97 -24.80 43.32
N PRO A 792 27.70 -25.77 43.91
CA PRO A 792 27.52 -26.14 45.30
C PRO A 792 27.68 -24.92 46.22
N PRO A 793 26.91 -24.82 47.31
CA PRO A 793 27.17 -23.82 48.34
C PRO A 793 28.62 -23.96 48.82
N ALA A 794 29.25 -22.85 49.18
CA ALA A 794 30.63 -22.86 49.65
C ALA A 794 30.77 -23.95 50.72
N ALA A 795 31.66 -24.93 50.48
CA ALA A 795 32.06 -25.83 51.54
C ALA A 795 32.51 -24.93 52.69
N THR A 796 31.81 -25.05 53.81
CA THR A 796 32.26 -24.46 55.05
C THR A 796 33.59 -25.13 55.34
N GLU A 797 34.70 -24.42 55.11
CA GLU A 797 35.99 -24.78 55.68
C GLU A 797 35.80 -24.74 57.20
N ALA A 798 35.41 -25.89 57.75
CA ALA A 798 35.69 -26.23 59.12
C ALA A 798 37.13 -26.75 59.15
N MET A 799 38.07 -25.83 59.32
CA MET A 799 39.24 -25.88 60.23
C MET A 799 40.29 -24.84 59.84
#